data_AF-A0AAU4HZT9-F1
#
_entry.id   AF-A0AAU4HZT9-F1
#
_cell.length_a   1.000
_cell.length_b   1.000
_cell.length_c   1.000
_cell.angle_alpha   90.00
_cell.angle_beta   90.00
_cell.angle_gamma   90.00
#
_symmetry.space_group_name_H-M   'P 1'
#
loop_
_entity.id
_entity.type
_entity.pdbx_description
1 polymer ?
#
loop_
_entity_poly.entity_id
_entity_poly.type
_entity_poly.pdbx_seq_one_letter_code
_entity_poly.pdbx_strand_id
1 'polypeptide(L)'
;MRDLLQFERLHPDEQLTSPSGRFVLRCDSAGVAVVTDTDRDRVVWRAGAAGRLLLGHGYEVVVEAGEDHETVWRSGFAMPGARYLILTDSGELELVDGSHVRVGNIRTGPIDAVPLGDAAPAAAITADAYLVREGKIRRTVAREQDGWLRVCESWKGGGGSYALTGPLVDWLEQEGTVLTWRLHMAGGSKSKAWMLCLVDSDGTVLWHEGTQRPHEPVPLGTPYAYGGPALEAGGRLRNQSLTSPAGTHTLVHQGNGDLALYCHTEDRAVWTTGTEWVDGGWAELSEDGDLSVRNTHGARVWSSATAGSGARRLVVGDNGRAELLDMDGRSMWSTGTHTSCDGPAVDTPRGAVLRRGQTLGRHSLTSPDGSTVLGHWDERRLVLFGANHTWLWYAHLGETARPGLHLDEDGMLRVLDDESSPLGGPADELRVEEGEVILCRADGTVVWRNGEAVAEPTVVPEEPAEDFEAWMEELTGQVSYCATVVHDTTPDEALTRLGADPAGIRTGTWNDLHTQSEIDGAGVEDVRVAAFALGPHTLVVEDNGLLGIGSPALSQGTFAVSNYSSVNADTYFVVHRDGETVADHSDNGSEEPTTPEVEAAMAAMGSDDPLDAAFQDGLELLCRTAGVRPTVADVTGEARFTIIAAP
;
A
#
# COMPACT_ATOMS: atom_id res chain seq x y z
N MET A 1 1.76 -3.52 26.90
CA MET A 1 1.15 -4.40 25.88
C MET A 1 -0.34 -4.05 25.73
N ARG A 2 -0.93 -4.31 24.55
CA ARG A 2 -2.35 -4.02 24.24
C ARG A 2 -3.25 -5.27 24.33
N ASP A 3 -2.65 -6.43 24.12
CA ASP A 3 -3.24 -7.76 24.18
C ASP A 3 -2.21 -8.75 24.72
N LEU A 4 -2.67 -9.85 25.34
CA LEU A 4 -1.83 -10.98 25.76
C LEU A 4 -2.17 -12.17 24.86
N LEU A 5 -1.20 -12.60 24.04
CA LEU A 5 -1.40 -13.71 23.11
C LEU A 5 -1.53 -15.03 23.88
N GLN A 6 -2.27 -15.99 23.32
CA GLN A 6 -2.37 -17.34 23.87
C GLN A 6 -0.96 -17.92 24.12
N PHE A 7 -0.77 -18.49 25.32
CA PHE A 7 0.49 -19.01 25.87
C PHE A 7 1.52 -17.97 26.33
N GLU A 8 1.34 -16.70 25.99
CA GLU A 8 2.13 -15.63 26.55
C GLU A 8 1.78 -15.43 28.03
N ARG A 9 2.81 -15.18 28.85
CA ARG A 9 2.68 -15.04 30.30
C ARG A 9 2.84 -13.57 30.64
N LEU A 10 1.92 -13.03 31.43
CA LEU A 10 2.10 -11.71 32.00
C LEU A 10 3.20 -11.76 33.07
N HIS A 11 4.36 -11.22 32.76
CA HIS A 11 5.48 -11.14 33.69
C HIS A 11 5.29 -9.99 34.72
N PRO A 12 5.93 -10.04 35.90
CA PRO A 12 5.72 -9.04 36.95
C PRO A 12 6.07 -7.60 36.58
N ASP A 13 6.96 -7.42 35.61
CA ASP A 13 7.41 -6.15 35.05
C ASP A 13 6.59 -5.70 33.83
N GLU A 14 5.66 -6.53 33.38
CA GLU A 14 4.77 -6.24 32.25
C GLU A 14 3.41 -5.74 32.73
N GLN A 15 2.74 -4.99 31.85
CA GLN A 15 1.39 -4.54 32.07
C GLN A 15 0.58 -4.50 30.76
N LEU A 16 -0.64 -5.00 30.86
CA LEU A 16 -1.67 -4.87 29.85
C LEU A 16 -2.51 -3.64 30.18
N THR A 17 -2.66 -2.72 29.23
CA THR A 17 -3.27 -1.41 29.45
C THR A 17 -4.47 -1.23 28.53
N SER A 18 -5.57 -0.70 29.04
CA SER A 18 -6.75 -0.40 28.23
C SER A 18 -6.47 0.75 27.24
N PRO A 19 -7.26 0.90 26.17
CA PRO A 19 -7.03 1.94 25.16
C PRO A 19 -6.87 3.36 25.72
N SER A 20 -7.71 3.77 26.68
CA SER A 20 -7.62 5.08 27.34
C SER A 20 -6.45 5.21 28.33
N GLY A 21 -5.78 4.12 28.67
CA GLY A 21 -4.77 4.08 29.74
C GLY A 21 -5.34 3.99 31.16
N ARG A 22 -6.67 4.12 31.33
CA ARG A 22 -7.31 4.19 32.65
C ARG A 22 -7.29 2.87 33.42
N PHE A 23 -7.34 1.74 32.72
CA PHE A 23 -7.29 0.44 33.37
C PHE A 23 -5.99 -0.27 33.04
N VAL A 24 -5.36 -0.82 34.07
CA VAL A 24 -4.08 -1.53 33.95
C VAL A 24 -4.18 -2.88 34.63
N LEU A 25 -3.93 -3.95 33.88
CA LEU A 25 -3.68 -5.29 34.39
C LEU A 25 -2.18 -5.46 34.62
N ARG A 26 -1.79 -5.70 35.87
CA ARG A 26 -0.40 -5.97 36.28
C ARG A 26 -0.36 -6.83 37.54
N CYS A 27 0.79 -7.40 37.86
CA CYS A 27 1.00 -8.08 39.13
C CYS A 27 1.13 -7.07 40.29
N ASP A 28 0.41 -7.32 41.39
CA ASP A 28 0.58 -6.55 42.62
C ASP A 28 1.82 -7.00 43.43
N SER A 29 2.06 -6.38 44.58
CA SER A 29 3.20 -6.71 45.44
C SER A 29 3.18 -8.15 46.01
N ALA A 30 2.03 -8.83 45.94
CA ALA A 30 1.89 -10.23 46.33
C ALA A 30 2.05 -11.18 45.13
N GLY A 31 2.36 -10.65 43.93
CA GLY A 31 2.48 -11.42 42.70
C GLY A 31 1.14 -11.88 42.13
N VAL A 32 0.02 -11.23 42.51
CA VAL A 32 -1.31 -11.54 42.00
C VAL A 32 -1.65 -10.57 40.87
N ALA A 33 -2.08 -11.08 39.73
CA ALA A 33 -2.58 -10.25 38.63
C ALA A 33 -3.87 -9.52 39.05
N VAL A 34 -3.86 -8.19 38.90
CA VAL A 34 -4.98 -7.30 39.26
C VAL A 34 -5.24 -6.28 38.16
N VAL A 35 -6.52 -5.98 37.91
CA VAL A 35 -6.91 -4.82 37.09
C VAL A 35 -7.19 -3.65 38.03
N THR A 36 -6.52 -2.52 37.80
CA THR A 36 -6.66 -1.29 38.60
C THR A 36 -7.22 -0.16 37.75
N ASP A 37 -8.24 0.54 38.25
CA ASP A 37 -8.69 1.85 37.76
C ASP A 37 -7.70 2.90 38.28
N THR A 38 -6.84 3.42 37.40
CA THR A 38 -5.75 4.35 37.77
C THR A 38 -6.28 5.69 38.25
N ASP A 39 -7.43 6.13 37.76
CA ASP A 39 -8.04 7.41 38.15
C ASP A 39 -8.58 7.37 39.58
N ARG A 40 -9.06 6.20 40.01
CA ARG A 40 -9.66 5.98 41.34
C ARG A 40 -8.74 5.25 42.31
N ASP A 41 -7.56 4.84 41.84
CA ASP A 41 -6.63 3.95 42.56
C ASP A 41 -7.35 2.75 43.19
N ARG A 42 -8.19 2.07 42.39
CA ARG A 42 -9.05 0.98 42.87
C ARG A 42 -8.91 -0.28 42.04
N VAL A 43 -8.64 -1.39 42.70
CA VAL A 43 -8.69 -2.73 42.08
C VAL A 43 -10.13 -3.08 41.73
N VAL A 44 -10.39 -3.37 40.45
CA VAL A 44 -11.71 -3.77 39.93
C VAL A 44 -11.80 -5.26 39.62
N TRP A 45 -10.67 -5.94 39.43
CA TRP A 45 -10.57 -7.38 39.22
C TRP A 45 -9.28 -7.95 39.83
N ARG A 46 -9.32 -9.20 40.30
CA ARG A 46 -8.18 -9.89 40.93
C ARG A 46 -8.20 -11.38 40.60
N ALA A 47 -7.05 -11.92 40.19
CA ALA A 47 -6.86 -13.36 40.02
C ALA A 47 -6.91 -14.10 41.36
N GLY A 48 -7.35 -15.36 41.35
CA GLY A 48 -7.53 -16.12 42.60
C GLY A 48 -6.24 -16.67 43.23
N ALA A 49 -5.10 -16.55 42.56
CA ALA A 49 -3.79 -16.98 43.06
C ALA A 49 -2.66 -16.06 42.56
N ALA A 50 -1.52 -16.11 43.26
CA ALA A 50 -0.29 -15.46 42.82
C ALA A 50 0.44 -16.33 41.78
N GLY A 51 1.06 -15.68 40.79
CA GLY A 51 1.78 -16.35 39.71
C GLY A 51 1.68 -15.58 38.40
N ARG A 52 2.03 -16.25 37.30
CA ARG A 52 2.00 -15.69 35.95
C ARG A 52 0.65 -15.98 35.31
N LEU A 53 -0.07 -14.93 34.92
CA LEU A 53 -1.37 -15.05 34.26
C LEU A 53 -1.16 -15.29 32.76
N LEU A 54 -1.94 -16.21 32.17
CA LEU A 54 -1.94 -16.48 30.73
C LEU A 54 -3.28 -17.03 30.25
N LEU A 55 -3.50 -16.96 28.94
CA LEU A 55 -4.51 -17.77 28.26
C LEU A 55 -3.89 -19.14 27.90
N GLY A 56 -4.32 -20.20 28.60
CA GLY A 56 -3.70 -21.53 28.53
C GLY A 56 -4.24 -22.45 27.40
N HIS A 57 -3.70 -23.66 27.32
CA HIS A 57 -4.06 -24.68 26.30
C HIS A 57 -5.53 -25.10 26.32
N GLY A 58 -6.18 -25.03 27.47
CA GLY A 58 -7.60 -25.32 27.61
C GLY A 58 -8.51 -24.17 27.15
N TYR A 59 -7.97 -23.08 26.60
CA TYR A 59 -8.68 -21.82 26.34
C TYR A 59 -9.28 -21.19 27.61
N GLU A 60 -8.68 -21.47 28.76
CA GLU A 60 -9.01 -20.86 30.05
C GLU A 60 -7.95 -19.81 30.39
N VAL A 61 -8.35 -18.75 31.08
CA VAL A 61 -7.37 -17.87 31.73
C VAL A 61 -6.90 -18.60 32.99
N VAL A 62 -5.59 -18.83 33.08
CA VAL A 62 -4.97 -19.57 34.18
C VAL A 62 -3.87 -18.74 34.82
N VAL A 63 -3.51 -19.12 36.05
CA VAL A 63 -2.30 -18.65 36.70
C VAL A 63 -1.39 -19.84 36.94
N GLU A 64 -0.15 -19.73 36.48
CA GLU A 64 0.91 -20.71 36.69
C GLU A 64 1.92 -20.20 37.73
N ALA A 65 2.39 -21.09 38.60
CA ALA A 65 3.41 -20.78 39.61
C ALA A 65 4.51 -21.85 39.66
N GLY A 66 5.63 -21.49 40.28
CA GLY A 66 6.81 -22.37 40.39
C GLY A 66 7.64 -22.46 39.11
N GLU A 67 8.75 -23.19 39.19
CA GLU A 67 9.66 -23.42 38.05
C GLU A 67 9.06 -24.38 37.02
N ASP A 68 8.20 -25.31 37.46
CA ASP A 68 7.53 -26.31 36.62
C ASP A 68 6.23 -25.82 35.96
N HIS A 69 5.90 -24.52 36.12
CA HIS A 69 4.68 -23.91 35.55
C HIS A 69 3.37 -24.61 35.95
N GLU A 70 3.24 -25.00 37.23
CA GLU A 70 2.03 -25.66 37.71
C GLU A 70 0.84 -24.70 37.71
N THR A 71 -0.30 -25.11 37.11
CA THR A 71 -1.53 -24.31 37.15
C THR A 71 -2.10 -24.28 38.57
N VAL A 72 -2.05 -23.11 39.22
CA VAL A 72 -2.53 -22.89 40.59
C VAL A 72 -3.92 -22.23 40.65
N TRP A 73 -4.39 -21.65 39.56
CA TRP A 73 -5.73 -21.08 39.44
C TRP A 73 -6.25 -21.10 38.00
N ARG A 74 -7.57 -21.17 37.85
CA ARG A 74 -8.30 -21.16 36.56
C ARG A 74 -9.50 -20.22 36.65
N SER A 75 -9.86 -19.59 35.54
CA SER A 75 -11.09 -18.80 35.41
C SER A 75 -12.36 -19.62 35.63
N GLY A 76 -12.30 -20.94 35.39
CA GLY A 76 -13.40 -21.88 35.64
C GLY A 76 -14.28 -22.18 34.43
N PHE A 77 -13.97 -21.61 33.27
CA PHE A 77 -14.59 -21.94 31.99
C PHE A 77 -13.59 -21.73 30.87
N ALA A 78 -13.64 -22.64 29.89
CA ALA A 78 -12.90 -22.57 28.64
C ALA A 78 -13.68 -21.75 27.61
N MET A 79 -12.95 -21.02 26.76
CA MET A 79 -13.50 -20.27 25.62
C MET A 79 -12.86 -20.76 24.32
N PRO A 80 -13.35 -21.89 23.76
CA PRO A 80 -12.78 -22.45 22.54
C PRO A 80 -12.63 -21.40 21.44
N GLY A 81 -11.45 -21.35 20.82
CA GLY A 81 -11.15 -20.38 19.77
C GLY A 81 -10.54 -19.07 20.25
N ALA A 82 -10.56 -18.79 21.56
CA ALA A 82 -9.87 -17.62 22.12
C ALA A 82 -8.37 -17.65 21.80
N ARG A 83 -7.86 -16.54 21.28
CA ARG A 83 -6.45 -16.34 20.95
C ARG A 83 -5.79 -15.20 21.71
N TYR A 84 -6.56 -14.20 22.13
CA TYR A 84 -6.01 -13.05 22.85
C TYR A 84 -6.86 -12.76 24.08
N LEU A 85 -6.19 -12.30 25.13
CA LEU A 85 -6.81 -11.67 26.30
C LEU A 85 -6.57 -10.16 26.22
N ILE A 86 -7.64 -9.38 26.31
CA ILE A 86 -7.64 -7.92 26.15
C ILE A 86 -8.31 -7.23 27.35
N LEU A 87 -7.99 -5.95 27.58
CA LEU A 87 -8.50 -5.16 28.71
C LEU A 87 -9.25 -3.91 28.23
N THR A 88 -10.56 -3.86 28.47
CA THR A 88 -11.42 -2.78 27.98
C THR A 88 -11.32 -1.50 28.82
N ASP A 89 -11.79 -0.38 28.25
CA ASP A 89 -11.99 0.88 28.98
C ASP A 89 -13.17 0.85 29.98
N SER A 90 -13.90 -0.27 30.06
CA SER A 90 -14.84 -0.54 31.15
C SER A 90 -14.18 -1.28 32.33
N GLY A 91 -12.90 -1.66 32.22
CA GLY A 91 -12.18 -2.41 33.24
C GLY A 91 -12.48 -3.91 33.23
N GLU A 92 -12.97 -4.43 32.10
CA GLU A 92 -13.29 -5.84 31.90
C GLU A 92 -12.20 -6.55 31.13
N LEU A 93 -11.96 -7.82 31.46
CA LEU A 93 -11.07 -8.69 30.71
C LEU A 93 -11.89 -9.54 29.75
N GLU A 94 -11.62 -9.38 28.47
CA GLU A 94 -12.33 -10.07 27.39
C GLU A 94 -11.38 -10.97 26.62
N LEU A 95 -11.95 -12.03 26.04
CA LEU A 95 -11.24 -12.95 25.17
C LEU A 95 -11.77 -12.82 23.75
N VAL A 96 -10.84 -12.70 22.81
CA VAL A 96 -11.15 -12.60 21.38
C VAL A 96 -10.43 -13.71 20.62
N ASP A 97 -11.00 -14.12 19.49
CA ASP A 97 -10.42 -15.13 18.60
C ASP A 97 -9.29 -14.55 17.72
N GLY A 98 -8.75 -15.37 16.80
CA GLY A 98 -7.71 -14.95 15.86
C GLY A 98 -8.14 -13.83 14.89
N SER A 99 -9.44 -13.58 14.75
CA SER A 99 -10.03 -12.50 13.97
C SER A 99 -10.44 -11.29 14.82
N HIS A 100 -10.03 -11.26 16.10
CA HIS A 100 -10.43 -10.28 17.09
C HIS A 100 -11.95 -10.20 17.33
N VAL A 101 -12.70 -11.25 17.00
CA VAL A 101 -14.12 -11.36 17.35
C VAL A 101 -14.23 -11.80 18.81
N ARG A 102 -15.08 -11.13 19.59
CA ARG A 102 -15.29 -11.46 21.00
C ARG A 102 -15.93 -12.83 21.16
N VAL A 103 -15.28 -13.69 21.94
CA VAL A 103 -15.73 -15.05 22.27
C VAL A 103 -16.06 -15.23 23.75
N GLY A 104 -15.71 -14.27 24.60
CA GLY A 104 -16.18 -14.25 25.97
C GLY A 104 -15.58 -13.19 26.87
N ASN A 105 -16.02 -13.20 28.11
CA ASN A 105 -15.59 -12.30 29.17
C ASN A 105 -15.22 -13.11 30.42
N ILE A 106 -14.14 -12.73 31.10
CA ILE A 106 -13.56 -13.51 32.20
C ILE A 106 -14.50 -13.67 33.41
N ARG A 107 -15.54 -12.84 33.53
CA ARG A 107 -16.52 -12.91 34.61
C ARG A 107 -17.80 -13.58 34.20
N THR A 108 -18.31 -13.26 33.00
CA THR A 108 -19.64 -13.70 32.56
C THR A 108 -19.61 -14.98 31.75
N GLY A 109 -18.44 -15.43 31.29
CA GLY A 109 -18.30 -16.65 30.50
C GLY A 109 -18.29 -16.40 28.99
N PRO A 110 -18.56 -17.46 28.21
CA PRO A 110 -18.63 -17.38 26.75
C PRO A 110 -19.67 -16.38 26.25
N ILE A 111 -19.35 -15.74 25.13
CA ILE A 111 -20.21 -14.79 24.41
C ILE A 111 -20.23 -15.24 22.94
N ASP A 112 -21.43 -15.28 22.36
CA ASP A 112 -21.60 -15.53 20.93
C ASP A 112 -21.84 -14.21 20.21
N ALA A 113 -20.78 -13.64 19.62
CA ALA A 113 -20.92 -12.45 18.78
C ALA A 113 -21.76 -12.77 17.53
N VAL A 114 -22.58 -11.81 17.10
CA VAL A 114 -23.53 -11.95 16.00
C VAL A 114 -22.84 -11.71 14.66
N PRO A 115 -22.82 -12.69 13.74
CA PRO A 115 -22.37 -12.47 12.37
C PRO A 115 -23.42 -11.66 11.59
N LEU A 116 -23.02 -10.52 11.03
CA LEU A 116 -23.90 -9.61 10.30
C LEU A 116 -24.08 -9.97 8.81
N GLY A 117 -23.34 -10.96 8.32
CA GLY A 117 -23.26 -11.27 6.89
C GLY A 117 -22.22 -10.41 6.16
N ASP A 118 -22.33 -10.34 4.83
CA ASP A 118 -21.32 -9.75 3.93
C ASP A 118 -21.55 -8.26 3.64
N ALA A 119 -22.61 -7.66 4.20
CA ALA A 119 -22.89 -6.23 4.13
C ALA A 119 -23.58 -5.73 5.41
N ALA A 120 -23.06 -4.65 6.00
CA ALA A 120 -23.70 -3.99 7.14
C ALA A 120 -23.24 -2.53 7.28
N PRO A 121 -24.04 -1.62 7.88
CA PRO A 121 -23.55 -0.30 8.28
C PRO A 121 -22.34 -0.44 9.22
N ALA A 122 -21.33 0.43 9.08
CA ALA A 122 -20.14 0.37 9.93
C ALA A 122 -20.48 0.44 11.43
N ALA A 123 -21.45 1.29 11.80
CA ALA A 123 -21.93 1.45 13.17
C ALA A 123 -22.64 0.19 13.73
N ALA A 124 -23.07 -0.75 12.89
CA ALA A 124 -23.62 -2.02 13.33
C ALA A 124 -22.53 -3.01 13.76
N ILE A 125 -21.28 -2.80 13.35
CA ILE A 125 -20.12 -3.59 13.77
C ILE A 125 -19.71 -3.10 15.17
N THR A 126 -19.96 -3.94 16.17
CA THR A 126 -19.76 -3.64 17.59
C THR A 126 -18.91 -4.73 18.24
N ALA A 127 -18.63 -4.62 19.54
CA ALA A 127 -17.95 -5.70 20.27
C ALA A 127 -18.75 -7.03 20.27
N ASP A 128 -20.05 -6.97 19.98
CA ASP A 128 -20.97 -8.12 19.95
C ASP A 128 -21.44 -8.49 18.55
N ALA A 129 -21.00 -7.79 17.51
CA ALA A 129 -21.45 -8.03 16.15
C ALA A 129 -20.35 -7.72 15.14
N TYR A 130 -20.14 -8.62 14.18
CA TYR A 130 -19.03 -8.53 13.23
C TYR A 130 -19.49 -8.80 11.81
N LEU A 131 -18.85 -8.15 10.83
CA LEU A 131 -19.08 -8.43 9.42
C LEU A 131 -18.36 -9.74 9.07
N VAL A 132 -18.98 -10.60 8.28
CA VAL A 132 -18.35 -11.86 7.85
C VAL A 132 -18.78 -12.26 6.45
N ARG A 133 -17.79 -12.61 5.64
CA ARG A 133 -17.99 -13.27 4.36
C ARG A 133 -17.30 -14.62 4.38
N GLU A 134 -18.11 -15.67 4.27
CA GLU A 134 -17.64 -17.05 4.21
C GLU A 134 -17.21 -17.43 2.78
N GLY A 135 -16.20 -18.28 2.68
CA GLY A 135 -15.61 -18.72 1.42
C GLY A 135 -14.34 -19.54 1.64
N LYS A 136 -13.61 -19.89 0.57
CA LYS A 136 -12.26 -20.48 0.68
C LYS A 136 -11.32 -19.58 1.48
N ILE A 137 -11.47 -18.27 1.29
CA ILE A 137 -10.89 -17.22 2.13
C ILE A 137 -12.03 -16.62 2.95
N ARG A 138 -12.01 -16.86 4.25
CA ARG A 138 -12.95 -16.28 5.20
C ARG A 138 -12.48 -14.89 5.58
N ARG A 139 -13.36 -13.90 5.41
CA ARG A 139 -13.08 -12.49 5.66
C ARG A 139 -13.98 -11.96 6.75
N THR A 140 -13.42 -11.22 7.70
CA THR A 140 -14.15 -10.69 8.85
C THR A 140 -13.75 -9.25 9.13
N VAL A 141 -14.71 -8.47 9.65
CA VAL A 141 -14.44 -7.13 10.18
C VAL A 141 -15.01 -7.06 11.60
N ALA A 142 -14.13 -6.85 12.58
CA ALA A 142 -14.46 -6.82 14.00
C ALA A 142 -14.15 -5.45 14.61
N ARG A 143 -14.94 -5.01 15.60
CA ARG A 143 -14.69 -3.77 16.34
C ARG A 143 -13.66 -4.01 17.44
N GLU A 144 -12.58 -3.24 17.42
CA GLU A 144 -11.59 -3.21 18.50
C GLU A 144 -12.02 -2.29 19.64
N GLN A 145 -11.34 -2.42 20.78
CA GLN A 145 -11.68 -1.69 22.00
C GLN A 145 -11.43 -0.19 21.89
N ASP A 146 -10.49 0.23 21.04
CA ASP A 146 -10.17 1.63 20.75
C ASP A 146 -11.12 2.25 19.71
N GLY A 147 -12.14 1.51 19.28
CA GLY A 147 -13.10 1.93 18.28
C GLY A 147 -12.61 1.73 16.85
N TRP A 148 -11.43 1.19 16.63
CA TRP A 148 -10.94 0.84 15.29
C TRP A 148 -11.68 -0.40 14.75
N LEU A 149 -11.58 -0.63 13.44
CA LEU A 149 -12.08 -1.86 12.83
C LEU A 149 -10.89 -2.73 12.40
N ARG A 150 -10.84 -3.96 12.88
CA ARG A 150 -9.88 -4.95 12.38
C ARG A 150 -10.47 -5.70 11.22
N VAL A 151 -9.75 -5.74 10.11
CA VAL A 151 -10.05 -6.60 8.98
C VAL A 151 -9.14 -7.82 9.05
N CYS A 152 -9.71 -9.01 9.00
CA CYS A 152 -8.97 -10.27 8.95
C CYS A 152 -9.37 -11.10 7.75
N GLU A 153 -8.38 -11.68 7.08
CA GLU A 153 -8.54 -12.70 6.06
C GLU A 153 -7.87 -13.98 6.53
N SER A 154 -8.55 -15.11 6.33
CA SER A 154 -8.07 -16.42 6.78
C SER A 154 -8.34 -17.46 5.71
N TRP A 155 -7.35 -18.33 5.49
CA TRP A 155 -7.42 -19.42 4.53
C TRP A 155 -6.72 -20.66 5.11
N LYS A 156 -6.74 -21.75 4.36
CA LYS A 156 -6.06 -22.98 4.77
C LYS A 156 -4.54 -22.72 4.87
N GLY A 157 -3.98 -22.85 6.07
CA GLY A 157 -2.54 -22.71 6.30
C GLY A 157 -2.04 -21.29 6.56
N GLY A 158 -2.91 -20.27 6.57
CA GLY A 158 -2.48 -18.88 6.78
C GLY A 158 -3.61 -17.88 6.99
N GLY A 159 -3.22 -16.63 7.22
CA GLY A 159 -4.12 -15.51 7.39
C GLY A 159 -3.36 -14.19 7.54
N GLY A 160 -4.06 -13.09 7.30
CA GLY A 160 -3.56 -11.74 7.47
C GLY A 160 -4.57 -10.87 8.21
N SER A 161 -4.10 -9.81 8.85
CA SER A 161 -4.98 -8.80 9.41
C SER A 161 -4.36 -7.42 9.33
N TYR A 162 -5.21 -6.41 9.27
CA TYR A 162 -4.83 -5.00 9.37
C TYR A 162 -5.98 -4.21 10.02
N ALA A 163 -5.72 -2.99 10.45
CA ALA A 163 -6.71 -2.17 11.15
C ALA A 163 -7.05 -0.90 10.36
N LEU A 164 -8.33 -0.53 10.39
CA LEU A 164 -8.85 0.75 9.94
C LEU A 164 -8.86 1.71 11.14
N THR A 165 -8.24 2.87 10.98
CA THR A 165 -8.03 3.83 12.06
C THR A 165 -9.33 4.49 12.52
N GLY A 166 -9.37 4.97 13.76
CA GLY A 166 -10.52 5.67 14.35
C GLY A 166 -11.09 6.77 13.45
N PRO A 167 -10.30 7.75 12.95
CA PRO A 167 -10.82 8.80 12.07
C PRO A 167 -11.48 8.30 10.78
N LEU A 168 -10.94 7.24 10.18
CA LEU A 168 -11.57 6.59 9.03
C LEU A 168 -12.88 5.91 9.45
N VAL A 169 -12.88 5.13 10.54
CA VAL A 169 -14.08 4.45 11.04
C VAL A 169 -15.19 5.43 11.37
N ASP A 170 -14.88 6.55 12.03
CA ASP A 170 -15.84 7.62 12.32
C ASP A 170 -16.47 8.17 11.03
N TRP A 171 -15.69 8.29 9.96
CA TRP A 171 -16.20 8.68 8.64
C TRP A 171 -16.98 7.55 7.94
N LEU A 172 -16.65 6.28 8.15
CA LEU A 172 -17.39 5.14 7.59
C LEU A 172 -18.79 4.99 8.21
N GLU A 173 -19.03 5.52 9.41
CA GLU A 173 -20.32 5.49 10.13
C GLU A 173 -21.35 6.50 9.58
N GLN A 174 -21.51 6.56 8.26
CA GLN A 174 -22.48 7.43 7.59
C GLN A 174 -23.85 6.76 7.42
N GLU A 175 -24.93 7.51 7.68
CA GLU A 175 -26.29 7.06 7.39
C GLU A 175 -26.48 6.73 5.90
N GLY A 176 -27.25 5.68 5.62
CA GLY A 176 -27.54 5.27 4.24
C GLY A 176 -26.37 4.57 3.52
N THR A 177 -25.30 4.23 4.24
CA THR A 177 -24.14 3.50 3.69
C THR A 177 -23.97 2.14 4.35
N VAL A 178 -23.31 1.21 3.65
CA VAL A 178 -22.92 -0.10 4.18
C VAL A 178 -21.48 -0.42 3.81
N LEU A 179 -20.76 -1.04 4.74
CA LEU A 179 -19.51 -1.73 4.48
C LEU A 179 -19.83 -3.10 3.90
N THR A 180 -19.20 -3.45 2.77
CA THR A 180 -19.42 -4.73 2.09
C THR A 180 -18.20 -5.12 1.26
N TRP A 181 -18.07 -6.39 0.92
CA TRP A 181 -17.01 -6.89 0.05
C TRP A 181 -17.41 -6.74 -1.41
N ARG A 182 -16.59 -6.08 -2.24
CA ARG A 182 -16.80 -5.99 -3.68
C ARG A 182 -15.54 -6.34 -4.46
N LEU A 183 -15.76 -6.93 -5.63
CA LEU A 183 -14.70 -7.12 -6.61
C LEU A 183 -14.35 -5.74 -7.21
N HIS A 184 -13.21 -5.19 -6.82
CA HIS A 184 -12.81 -3.82 -7.12
C HIS A 184 -11.33 -3.74 -7.51
N MET A 185 -10.93 -2.68 -8.20
CA MET A 185 -9.53 -2.49 -8.61
C MET A 185 -8.70 -1.99 -7.43
N ALA A 186 -7.62 -2.69 -7.10
CA ALA A 186 -6.63 -2.14 -6.17
C ALA A 186 -5.88 -0.97 -6.82
N GLY A 187 -5.54 0.06 -6.04
CA GLY A 187 -4.77 1.19 -6.56
C GLY A 187 -3.43 0.75 -7.14
N GLY A 188 -3.29 0.82 -8.47
CA GLY A 188 -2.10 0.41 -9.21
C GLY A 188 -2.13 -1.02 -9.77
N SER A 189 -3.13 -1.83 -9.41
CA SER A 189 -3.35 -3.13 -10.05
C SER A 189 -4.09 -2.96 -11.39
N LYS A 190 -3.86 -3.90 -12.31
CA LYS A 190 -4.62 -4.04 -13.57
C LYS A 190 -5.74 -5.08 -13.46
N SER A 191 -5.86 -5.78 -12.32
CA SER A 191 -6.89 -6.79 -12.03
C SER A 191 -7.74 -6.41 -10.81
N LYS A 192 -8.95 -6.98 -10.72
CA LYS A 192 -9.83 -6.75 -9.57
C LYS A 192 -9.59 -7.80 -8.50
N ALA A 193 -9.65 -7.37 -7.25
CA ALA A 193 -9.63 -8.22 -6.06
C ALA A 193 -10.84 -7.98 -5.18
N TRP A 194 -11.13 -8.90 -4.25
CA TRP A 194 -12.13 -8.63 -3.23
C TRP A 194 -11.61 -7.58 -2.25
N MET A 195 -12.33 -6.47 -2.17
CA MET A 195 -12.00 -5.33 -1.32
C MET A 195 -13.16 -5.02 -0.41
N LEU A 196 -12.88 -4.64 0.83
CA LEU A 196 -13.86 -3.98 1.69
C LEU A 196 -14.12 -2.58 1.14
N CYS A 197 -15.39 -2.30 0.85
CA CYS A 197 -15.84 -1.03 0.30
C CYS A 197 -16.95 -0.43 1.17
N LEU A 198 -16.98 0.89 1.28
CA LEU A 198 -18.16 1.63 1.71
C LEU A 198 -18.99 1.96 0.48
N VAL A 199 -20.27 1.60 0.51
CA VAL A 199 -21.20 1.85 -0.61
C VAL A 199 -22.46 2.54 -0.14
N ASP A 200 -22.98 3.45 -0.97
CA ASP A 200 -24.25 4.13 -0.73
C ASP A 200 -25.46 3.28 -1.17
N SER A 201 -26.67 3.81 -0.98
CA SER A 201 -27.93 3.16 -1.34
C SER A 201 -28.10 2.91 -2.85
N ASP A 202 -27.40 3.67 -3.69
CA ASP A 202 -27.41 3.51 -5.14
C ASP A 202 -26.35 2.51 -5.61
N GLY A 203 -25.50 2.04 -4.68
CA GLY A 203 -24.41 1.11 -4.94
C GLY A 203 -23.14 1.81 -5.44
N THR A 204 -23.03 3.13 -5.31
CA THR A 204 -21.80 3.87 -5.60
C THR A 204 -20.75 3.52 -4.54
N VAL A 205 -19.51 3.24 -4.96
CA VAL A 205 -18.38 3.05 -4.03
C VAL A 205 -17.90 4.41 -3.58
N LEU A 206 -17.98 4.68 -2.27
CA LEU A 206 -17.52 5.91 -1.64
C LEU A 206 -16.09 5.79 -1.10
N TRP A 207 -15.65 4.57 -0.82
CA TRP A 207 -14.32 4.24 -0.32
C TRP A 207 -14.05 2.74 -0.51
N HIS A 208 -12.78 2.35 -0.65
CA HIS A 208 -12.34 0.95 -0.59
C HIS A 208 -11.05 0.81 0.21
N GLU A 209 -10.71 -0.39 0.67
CA GLU A 209 -9.43 -0.69 1.31
C GLU A 209 -8.23 -0.63 0.33
N GLY A 210 -7.01 -0.52 0.87
CA GLY A 210 -5.77 -0.49 0.09
C GLY A 210 -5.39 0.90 -0.43
N THR A 211 -4.38 0.95 -1.31
CA THR A 211 -3.87 2.21 -1.88
C THR A 211 -4.97 2.96 -2.63
N GLN A 212 -5.20 4.20 -2.23
CA GLN A 212 -6.21 5.05 -2.84
C GLN A 212 -5.59 5.77 -4.05
N ARG A 213 -5.87 5.28 -5.26
CA ARG A 213 -5.57 6.01 -6.51
C ARG A 213 -6.88 6.42 -7.19
N PRO A 214 -6.95 7.59 -7.84
CA PRO A 214 -8.15 7.98 -8.58
C PRO A 214 -8.47 6.97 -9.69
N HIS A 215 -9.73 6.58 -9.80
CA HIS A 215 -10.22 5.74 -10.90
C HIS A 215 -10.27 6.47 -12.24
N GLU A 216 -10.52 7.78 -12.18
CA GLU A 216 -10.51 8.67 -13.34
C GLU A 216 -9.47 9.78 -13.10
N PRO A 217 -8.84 10.30 -14.17
CA PRO A 217 -8.01 11.48 -14.04
C PRO A 217 -8.81 12.58 -13.35
N VAL A 218 -8.37 13.01 -12.17
CA VAL A 218 -9.02 14.10 -11.46
C VAL A 218 -8.89 15.33 -12.36
N PRO A 219 -10.01 15.92 -12.84
CA PRO A 219 -9.93 17.07 -13.71
C PRO A 219 -9.11 18.15 -13.02
N LEU A 220 -8.10 18.66 -13.73
CA LEU A 220 -7.30 19.78 -13.25
C LEU A 220 -8.26 20.89 -12.84
N GLY A 221 -8.03 21.48 -11.65
CA GLY A 221 -8.69 22.73 -11.31
C GLY A 221 -8.40 23.75 -12.42
N THR A 222 -9.31 24.71 -12.62
CA THR A 222 -9.01 25.82 -13.54
C THR A 222 -7.66 26.40 -13.11
N PRO A 223 -6.65 26.49 -14.00
CA PRO A 223 -5.29 26.80 -13.57
C PRO A 223 -5.25 28.16 -12.89
N TYR A 224 -5.13 28.13 -11.56
CA TYR A 224 -4.74 29.27 -10.76
C TYR A 224 -3.23 29.20 -10.57
N ALA A 225 -2.59 30.34 -10.34
CA ALA A 225 -1.16 30.38 -10.09
C ALA A 225 -0.83 29.63 -8.78
N TYR A 226 -0.53 28.34 -8.89
CA TYR A 226 -0.06 27.50 -7.81
C TYR A 226 1.23 28.12 -7.23
N GLY A 227 1.25 28.43 -5.93
CA GLY A 227 2.32 29.21 -5.27
C GLY A 227 1.99 30.69 -4.95
N GLY A 228 0.79 31.15 -5.32
CA GLY A 228 0.20 32.40 -4.82
C GLY A 228 -0.47 32.23 -3.44
N PRO A 229 -0.96 33.33 -2.83
CA PRO A 229 -1.59 33.28 -1.51
C PRO A 229 -3.07 32.88 -1.56
N ALA A 230 -3.65 32.60 -2.73
CA ALA A 230 -5.09 32.45 -2.87
C ALA A 230 -5.52 31.38 -3.88
N LEU A 231 -6.68 30.78 -3.61
CA LEU A 231 -7.42 29.86 -4.48
C LEU A 231 -8.83 30.42 -4.68
N GLU A 232 -9.26 30.57 -5.94
CA GLU A 232 -10.62 31.06 -6.22
C GLU A 232 -11.62 29.89 -6.27
N ALA A 233 -12.91 30.21 -6.24
CA ALA A 233 -13.99 29.26 -6.43
C ALA A 233 -13.86 28.47 -7.74
N GLY A 234 -14.19 27.19 -7.68
CA GLY A 234 -13.91 26.20 -8.73
C GLY A 234 -12.45 25.72 -8.76
N GLY A 235 -11.59 26.27 -7.90
CA GLY A 235 -10.19 25.88 -7.76
C GLY A 235 -9.99 24.64 -6.88
N ARG A 236 -8.88 23.95 -7.10
CA ARG A 236 -8.46 22.75 -6.36
C ARG A 236 -6.99 22.84 -5.96
N LEU A 237 -6.63 22.19 -4.85
CA LEU A 237 -5.26 21.90 -4.44
C LEU A 237 -5.11 20.39 -4.36
N ARG A 238 -4.10 19.87 -5.05
CA ARG A 238 -3.74 18.46 -5.00
C ARG A 238 -2.23 18.31 -4.92
N ASN A 239 -1.75 17.97 -3.73
CA ASN A 239 -0.32 17.96 -3.39
C ASN A 239 0.33 19.36 -3.48
N GLN A 240 -0.50 20.38 -3.63
CA GLN A 240 -0.15 21.78 -3.89
C GLN A 240 -0.31 22.62 -2.62
N SER A 241 0.30 23.79 -2.66
CA SER A 241 0.29 24.75 -1.56
C SER A 241 -0.08 26.17 -1.99
N LEU A 242 -0.65 26.91 -1.04
CA LEU A 242 -0.84 28.35 -1.07
C LEU A 242 0.10 28.98 -0.03
N THR A 243 0.86 29.99 -0.45
CA THR A 243 1.87 30.61 0.40
C THR A 243 1.54 32.09 0.59
N SER A 244 1.44 32.48 1.86
CA SER A 244 1.25 33.88 2.29
C SER A 244 2.24 34.84 1.61
N PRO A 245 1.89 36.13 1.39
CA PRO A 245 2.75 37.08 0.68
C PRO A 245 4.18 37.20 1.24
N ALA A 246 4.33 37.20 2.57
CA ALA A 246 5.64 37.25 3.23
C ALA A 246 6.35 35.89 3.31
N GLY A 247 5.71 34.80 2.90
CA GLY A 247 6.29 33.45 2.95
C GLY A 247 6.33 32.84 4.36
N THR A 248 5.67 33.45 5.35
CA THR A 248 5.69 32.98 6.75
C THR A 248 4.76 31.81 7.03
N HIS A 249 3.69 31.70 6.23
CA HIS A 249 2.66 30.66 6.33
C HIS A 249 2.37 29.99 5.01
N THR A 250 2.08 28.69 5.08
CA THR A 250 1.74 27.85 3.93
C THR A 250 0.58 26.94 4.26
N LEU A 251 -0.49 27.01 3.47
CA LEU A 251 -1.56 26.01 3.47
C LEU A 251 -1.24 24.98 2.39
N VAL A 252 -1.09 23.72 2.76
CA VAL A 252 -0.68 22.64 1.85
C VAL A 252 -1.65 21.47 1.95
N HIS A 253 -2.11 20.98 0.80
CA HIS A 253 -2.72 19.66 0.72
C HIS A 253 -1.58 18.66 0.51
N GLN A 254 -1.36 17.75 1.45
CA GLN A 254 -0.28 16.77 1.41
C GLN A 254 -0.71 15.49 0.69
N GLY A 255 0.27 14.66 0.28
CA GLY A 255 0.01 13.39 -0.39
C GLY A 255 -0.76 12.38 0.47
N ASN A 256 -0.59 12.41 1.78
CA ASN A 256 -1.41 11.62 2.72
C ASN A 256 -2.89 12.05 2.76
N GLY A 257 -3.26 13.17 2.13
CA GLY A 257 -4.64 13.67 2.05
C GLY A 257 -5.03 14.67 3.13
N ASP A 258 -4.10 15.10 3.98
CA ASP A 258 -4.37 16.17 4.95
C ASP A 258 -4.23 17.56 4.32
N LEU A 259 -5.11 18.49 4.73
CA LEU A 259 -4.98 19.91 4.44
C LEU A 259 -4.52 20.64 5.69
N ALA A 260 -3.25 21.06 5.70
CA ALA A 260 -2.61 21.63 6.88
C ALA A 260 -2.07 23.04 6.61
N LEU A 261 -2.21 23.91 7.62
CA LEU A 261 -1.63 25.25 7.64
C LEU A 261 -0.39 25.23 8.54
N TYR A 262 0.75 25.56 7.96
CA TYR A 262 2.03 25.62 8.65
C TYR A 262 2.48 27.05 8.89
N CYS A 263 3.14 27.23 10.03
CA CYS A 263 3.88 28.42 10.39
C CYS A 263 5.37 28.11 10.34
N HIS A 264 6.09 28.77 9.43
CA HIS A 264 7.52 28.53 9.20
C HIS A 264 8.43 29.16 10.26
N THR A 265 7.92 30.10 11.04
CA THR A 265 8.66 30.72 12.15
C THR A 265 8.71 29.79 13.37
N GLU A 266 7.63 29.05 13.64
CA GLU A 266 7.54 28.07 14.74
C GLU A 266 7.79 26.62 14.28
N ASP A 267 7.96 26.41 12.97
CA ASP A 267 8.27 25.12 12.38
C ASP A 267 7.26 24.01 12.72
N ARG A 268 5.96 24.35 12.72
CA ARG A 268 4.88 23.40 13.04
C ARG A 268 3.58 23.69 12.31
N ALA A 269 2.71 22.68 12.24
CA ALA A 269 1.32 22.85 11.85
C ALA A 269 0.56 23.64 12.93
N VAL A 270 -0.15 24.69 12.51
CA VAL A 270 -1.00 25.52 13.38
C VAL A 270 -2.49 25.19 13.22
N TRP A 271 -2.85 24.51 12.12
CA TRP A 271 -4.18 23.98 11.87
C TRP A 271 -4.11 22.80 10.88
N THR A 272 -5.02 21.85 10.98
CA THR A 272 -5.13 20.65 10.12
C THR A 272 -6.60 20.22 10.02
N THR A 273 -6.97 19.56 8.93
CA THR A 273 -8.28 18.91 8.76
C THR A 273 -8.38 17.55 9.43
N GLY A 274 -7.26 16.91 9.78
CA GLY A 274 -7.22 15.55 10.35
C GLY A 274 -7.60 14.47 9.34
N THR A 275 -7.24 14.69 8.07
CA THR A 275 -7.62 13.82 6.93
C THR A 275 -6.42 13.07 6.34
N GLU A 276 -5.36 12.86 7.13
CA GLU A 276 -4.15 12.12 6.72
C GLU A 276 -4.39 10.63 6.40
N TRP A 277 -5.59 10.10 6.72
CA TRP A 277 -6.01 8.74 6.40
C TRP A 277 -6.59 8.59 4.99
N VAL A 278 -6.81 9.70 4.26
CA VAL A 278 -7.50 9.70 2.97
C VAL A 278 -6.65 9.14 1.85
N ASP A 279 -5.34 9.41 1.87
CA ASP A 279 -4.35 8.97 0.87
C ASP A 279 -4.69 9.45 -0.57
N GLY A 280 -4.08 10.53 -1.04
CA GLY A 280 -4.15 10.96 -2.44
C GLY A 280 -5.44 11.64 -2.92
N GLY A 281 -6.23 12.16 -1.98
CA GLY A 281 -7.38 13.03 -2.21
C GLY A 281 -7.05 14.41 -2.82
N TRP A 282 -8.00 15.35 -2.70
CA TRP A 282 -7.76 16.77 -3.02
C TRP A 282 -8.60 17.69 -2.13
N ALA A 283 -8.14 18.93 -2.00
CA ALA A 283 -8.96 20.02 -1.46
C ALA A 283 -9.57 20.84 -2.59
N GLU A 284 -10.81 21.30 -2.43
CA GLU A 284 -11.47 22.19 -3.40
C GLU A 284 -12.27 23.28 -2.71
N LEU A 285 -12.29 24.47 -3.32
CA LEU A 285 -13.27 25.51 -3.02
C LEU A 285 -14.34 25.44 -4.11
N SER A 286 -15.51 24.95 -3.76
CA SER A 286 -16.61 24.79 -4.70
C SER A 286 -17.22 26.14 -5.12
N GLU A 287 -17.98 26.15 -6.22
CA GLU A 287 -18.65 27.35 -6.75
C GLU A 287 -19.74 27.93 -5.84
N ASP A 288 -20.31 27.09 -4.96
CA ASP A 288 -21.24 27.51 -3.91
C ASP A 288 -20.52 28.00 -2.65
N GLY A 289 -19.18 27.97 -2.64
CA GLY A 289 -18.34 28.60 -1.63
C GLY A 289 -17.99 27.71 -0.44
N ASP A 290 -18.07 26.38 -0.56
CA ASP A 290 -17.58 25.46 0.48
C ASP A 290 -16.14 25.02 0.22
N LEU A 291 -15.28 25.16 1.23
CA LEU A 291 -13.98 24.48 1.22
C LEU A 291 -14.18 23.05 1.73
N SER A 292 -13.73 22.08 0.94
CA SER A 292 -13.85 20.67 1.28
C SER A 292 -12.61 19.87 0.94
N VAL A 293 -12.37 18.79 1.69
CA VAL A 293 -11.41 17.74 1.31
C VAL A 293 -12.22 16.55 0.80
N ARG A 294 -11.77 15.98 -0.31
CA ARG A 294 -12.36 14.80 -0.94
C ARG A 294 -11.35 13.68 -1.08
N ASN A 295 -11.83 12.45 -0.95
CA ASN A 295 -11.03 11.26 -1.25
C ASN A 295 -10.96 11.00 -2.76
N THR A 296 -10.25 9.94 -3.16
CA THR A 296 -10.06 9.54 -4.56
C THR A 296 -11.34 9.14 -5.30
N HIS A 297 -12.43 8.83 -4.59
CA HIS A 297 -13.76 8.58 -5.15
C HIS A 297 -14.58 9.87 -5.31
N GLY A 298 -14.03 11.01 -4.90
CA GLY A 298 -14.74 12.28 -4.83
C GLY A 298 -15.73 12.38 -3.67
N ALA A 299 -15.75 11.41 -2.75
CA ALA A 299 -16.55 11.51 -1.54
C ALA A 299 -15.94 12.57 -0.60
N ARG A 300 -16.80 13.41 -0.02
CA ARG A 300 -16.38 14.49 0.87
C ARG A 300 -16.07 13.93 2.25
N VAL A 301 -14.85 14.18 2.72
CA VAL A 301 -14.36 13.71 4.03
C VAL A 301 -14.29 14.82 5.08
N TRP A 302 -14.17 16.06 4.62
CA TRP A 302 -14.19 17.25 5.47
C TRP A 302 -14.88 18.41 4.74
N SER A 303 -15.52 19.32 5.49
CA SER A 303 -16.20 20.51 4.97
C SER A 303 -16.08 21.68 5.95
N SER A 304 -15.91 22.88 5.42
CA SER A 304 -16.02 24.13 6.18
C SER A 304 -17.47 24.48 6.55
N ALA A 305 -18.44 23.76 5.98
CA ALA A 305 -19.88 24.00 6.11
C ALA A 305 -20.30 25.42 5.67
N THR A 306 -19.67 25.93 4.61
CA THR A 306 -19.92 27.29 4.09
C THR A 306 -20.63 27.31 2.72
N ALA A 307 -21.18 26.18 2.29
CA ALA A 307 -22.01 26.10 1.09
C ALA A 307 -23.15 27.13 1.12
N GLY A 308 -23.27 27.93 0.06
CA GLY A 308 -24.25 29.00 -0.07
C GLY A 308 -23.89 30.28 0.70
N SER A 309 -22.71 30.37 1.32
CA SER A 309 -22.25 31.58 2.02
C SER A 309 -21.93 32.75 1.07
N GLY A 310 -21.66 32.45 -0.20
CA GLY A 310 -21.16 33.43 -1.17
C GLY A 310 -19.64 33.64 -1.12
N ALA A 311 -18.91 32.82 -0.36
CA ALA A 311 -17.45 32.77 -0.44
C ALA A 311 -16.99 32.47 -1.87
N ARG A 312 -15.94 33.17 -2.31
CA ARG A 312 -15.38 33.08 -3.66
C ARG A 312 -13.89 32.83 -3.68
N ARG A 313 -13.20 33.03 -2.56
CA ARG A 313 -11.74 32.95 -2.48
C ARG A 313 -11.31 32.37 -1.15
N LEU A 314 -10.38 31.43 -1.17
CA LEU A 314 -9.59 31.01 -0.03
C LEU A 314 -8.26 31.79 -0.08
N VAL A 315 -7.90 32.50 1.00
CA VAL A 315 -6.69 33.32 1.06
C VAL A 315 -5.87 32.96 2.31
N VAL A 316 -4.56 32.78 2.15
CA VAL A 316 -3.60 32.64 3.23
C VAL A 316 -2.94 33.99 3.47
N GLY A 317 -3.20 34.58 4.65
CA GLY A 317 -2.65 35.86 5.05
C GLY A 317 -1.35 35.74 5.87
N ASP A 318 -0.57 36.82 5.91
CA ASP A 318 0.60 36.93 6.80
C ASP A 318 0.20 36.99 8.29
N ASN A 319 -1.08 37.21 8.58
CA ASN A 319 -1.68 37.16 9.92
C ASN A 319 -1.82 35.73 10.48
N GLY A 320 -1.30 34.73 9.75
CA GLY A 320 -1.36 33.32 10.09
C GLY A 320 -2.68 32.64 9.79
N ARG A 321 -3.67 33.30 9.18
CA ARG A 321 -4.98 32.70 8.93
C ARG A 321 -5.15 32.29 7.48
N ALA A 322 -5.86 31.18 7.28
CA ALA A 322 -6.53 30.90 6.01
C ALA A 322 -8.00 31.32 6.15
N GLU A 323 -8.50 32.10 5.19
CA GLU A 323 -9.83 32.71 5.23
C GLU A 323 -10.60 32.48 3.94
N LEU A 324 -11.89 32.17 4.06
CA LEU A 324 -12.84 32.18 2.95
C LEU A 324 -13.47 33.57 2.86
N LEU A 325 -13.26 34.25 1.75
CA LEU A 325 -13.71 35.62 1.52
C LEU A 325 -14.79 35.67 0.43
N ASP A 326 -15.80 36.51 0.62
CA ASP A 326 -16.76 36.87 -0.44
C ASP A 326 -16.18 37.90 -1.43
N MET A 327 -16.99 38.32 -2.42
CA MET A 327 -16.60 39.32 -3.42
C MET A 327 -16.27 40.70 -2.85
N ASP A 328 -16.81 41.04 -1.67
CA ASP A 328 -16.57 42.30 -0.97
C ASP A 328 -15.35 42.21 -0.03
N GLY A 329 -14.70 41.04 0.06
CA GLY A 329 -13.59 40.77 0.97
C GLY A 329 -14.01 40.49 2.41
N ARG A 330 -15.29 40.18 2.65
CA ARG A 330 -15.78 39.80 3.98
C ARG A 330 -15.42 38.34 4.25
N SER A 331 -14.82 38.10 5.41
CA SER A 331 -14.51 36.75 5.90
C SER A 331 -15.78 36.01 6.29
N MET A 332 -16.04 34.90 5.60
CA MET A 332 -17.16 33.97 5.83
C MET A 332 -16.74 32.82 6.74
N TRP A 333 -15.46 32.46 6.74
CA TRP A 333 -14.86 31.42 7.57
C TRP A 333 -13.35 31.64 7.69
N SER A 334 -12.75 31.12 8.77
CA SER A 334 -11.31 31.14 8.98
C SER A 334 -10.86 29.94 9.82
N THR A 335 -9.59 29.52 9.69
CA THR A 335 -8.94 28.42 10.44
C THR A 335 -8.83 28.61 11.97
N GLY A 336 -9.62 29.51 12.56
CA GLY A 336 -9.65 29.81 13.99
C GLY A 336 -8.48 30.69 14.45
N THR A 337 -8.44 31.00 15.75
CA THR A 337 -7.36 31.77 16.35
C THR A 337 -6.31 30.84 16.96
N HIS A 338 -5.15 30.74 16.33
CA HIS A 338 -3.93 30.21 16.94
C HIS A 338 -2.99 31.39 17.31
N THR A 339 -1.95 31.11 18.09
CA THR A 339 -0.94 32.11 18.46
C THR A 339 -0.39 32.79 17.21
N SER A 340 -0.34 34.13 17.19
CA SER A 340 0.21 34.87 16.05
C SER A 340 1.67 34.48 15.84
N CYS A 341 1.94 33.99 14.64
CA CYS A 341 3.26 33.59 14.17
C CYS A 341 3.90 34.75 13.39
N ASP A 342 4.31 35.80 14.11
CA ASP A 342 4.93 36.96 13.47
C ASP A 342 6.42 36.68 13.25
N GLY A 343 6.83 36.57 11.99
CA GLY A 343 8.21 36.33 11.59
C GLY A 343 8.67 37.27 10.48
N PRO A 344 9.99 37.41 10.25
CA PRO A 344 10.49 38.11 9.09
C PRO A 344 10.03 37.41 7.81
N ALA A 345 9.93 38.16 6.71
CA ALA A 345 9.62 37.57 5.42
C ALA A 345 10.67 36.50 5.05
N VAL A 346 10.21 35.37 4.55
CA VAL A 346 11.03 34.24 4.13
C VAL A 346 10.98 34.16 2.60
N ASP A 347 12.15 34.09 1.95
CA ASP A 347 12.24 33.86 0.52
C ASP A 347 11.95 32.39 0.21
N THR A 348 10.66 32.04 0.19
CA THR A 348 10.17 30.69 -0.07
C THR A 348 10.01 30.45 -1.57
N PRO A 349 10.27 29.23 -2.07
CA PRO A 349 10.02 28.89 -3.46
C PRO A 349 8.55 29.09 -3.85
N ARG A 350 8.31 29.47 -5.11
CA ARG A 350 6.96 29.69 -5.68
C ARG A 350 6.89 29.17 -7.10
N GLY A 351 5.74 28.61 -7.47
CA GLY A 351 5.51 28.07 -8.81
C GLY A 351 6.32 26.80 -9.05
N ALA A 352 7.04 26.74 -10.16
CA ALA A 352 7.75 25.53 -10.60
C ALA A 352 9.21 25.43 -10.14
N VAL A 353 9.76 26.45 -9.49
CA VAL A 353 11.21 26.62 -9.35
C VAL A 353 11.66 26.82 -7.90
N LEU A 354 12.71 26.11 -7.51
CA LEU A 354 13.52 26.34 -6.31
C LEU A 354 14.89 26.87 -6.74
N ARG A 355 15.28 28.03 -6.22
CA ARG A 355 16.53 28.73 -6.55
C ARG A 355 17.59 28.53 -5.46
N ARG A 356 18.85 28.85 -5.78
CA ARG A 356 19.92 28.90 -4.77
C ARG A 356 19.53 29.75 -3.56
N GLY A 357 19.92 29.29 -2.38
CA GLY A 357 19.58 29.87 -1.09
C GLY A 357 18.17 29.55 -0.59
N GLN A 358 17.28 28.97 -1.42
CA GLN A 358 15.92 28.65 -1.03
C GLN A 358 15.78 27.23 -0.47
N THR A 359 14.72 27.04 0.31
CA THR A 359 14.34 25.75 0.89
C THR A 359 12.90 25.41 0.52
N LEU A 360 12.70 24.22 -0.04
CA LEU A 360 11.39 23.60 -0.18
C LEU A 360 11.08 22.77 1.08
N GLY A 361 10.47 23.41 2.08
CA GLY A 361 9.98 22.75 3.30
C GLY A 361 8.50 23.00 3.48
N ARG A 362 7.67 21.95 3.42
CA ARG A 362 6.19 22.00 3.55
C ARG A 362 5.51 22.93 2.53
N HIS A 363 6.17 23.12 1.40
CA HIS A 363 5.70 23.79 0.21
C HIS A 363 5.57 22.77 -0.93
N SER A 364 5.04 23.23 -2.05
CA SER A 364 5.02 22.48 -3.30
C SER A 364 5.66 23.28 -4.42
N LEU A 365 6.40 22.61 -5.31
CA LEU A 365 6.65 23.12 -6.66
C LEU A 365 5.67 22.47 -7.62
N THR A 366 5.19 23.21 -8.61
CA THR A 366 4.17 22.73 -9.54
C THR A 366 4.54 23.12 -10.97
N SER A 367 4.46 22.16 -11.89
CA SER A 367 4.69 22.38 -13.32
C SER A 367 3.74 23.46 -13.88
N PRO A 368 4.12 24.16 -14.95
CA PRO A 368 3.29 25.24 -15.50
C PRO A 368 1.87 24.83 -15.93
N ASP A 369 1.68 23.57 -16.31
CA ASP A 369 0.38 22.97 -16.68
C ASP A 369 -0.38 22.41 -15.46
N GLY A 370 0.25 22.35 -14.28
CA GLY A 370 -0.32 21.80 -13.05
C GLY A 370 -0.37 20.27 -12.99
N SER A 371 0.15 19.55 -14.00
CA SER A 371 0.10 18.09 -14.07
C SER A 371 1.08 17.40 -13.13
N THR A 372 2.17 18.08 -12.77
CA THR A 372 3.28 17.50 -12.02
C THR A 372 3.60 18.37 -10.81
N VAL A 373 3.70 17.75 -9.64
CA VAL A 373 3.86 18.46 -8.36
C VAL A 373 4.95 17.80 -7.54
N LEU A 374 5.98 18.54 -7.18
CA LEU A 374 6.92 18.13 -6.14
C LEU A 374 6.38 18.64 -4.81
N GLY A 375 5.89 17.74 -3.96
CA GLY A 375 5.24 18.10 -2.71
C GLY A 375 5.46 17.06 -1.62
N HIS A 376 5.09 17.40 -0.39
CA HIS A 376 5.20 16.49 0.74
C HIS A 376 4.10 15.43 0.69
N TRP A 377 4.50 14.16 0.82
CA TRP A 377 3.56 13.09 1.16
C TRP A 377 3.17 13.18 2.63
N ASP A 378 4.21 13.27 3.47
CA ASP A 378 4.18 13.48 4.90
C ASP A 378 5.42 14.30 5.29
N GLU A 379 5.63 14.53 6.59
CA GLU A 379 6.79 15.25 7.10
C GLU A 379 8.13 14.57 6.74
N ARG A 380 8.15 13.25 6.46
CA ARG A 380 9.38 12.48 6.23
C ARG A 380 9.66 12.21 4.76
N ARG A 381 8.72 12.50 3.85
CA ARG A 381 8.80 12.11 2.44
C ARG A 381 8.38 13.23 1.51
N LEU A 382 9.27 13.57 0.58
CA LEU A 382 8.99 14.43 -0.56
C LEU A 382 8.78 13.55 -1.79
N VAL A 383 7.72 13.81 -2.56
CA VAL A 383 7.35 13.00 -3.73
C VAL A 383 7.11 13.90 -4.93
N LEU A 384 7.61 13.48 -6.08
CA LEU A 384 7.20 14.01 -7.38
C LEU A 384 5.96 13.26 -7.85
N PHE A 385 4.82 13.92 -7.77
CA PHE A 385 3.53 13.39 -8.22
C PHE A 385 3.30 13.73 -9.68
N GLY A 386 2.94 12.73 -10.49
CA GLY A 386 2.37 12.94 -11.83
C GLY A 386 0.86 13.15 -11.79
N ALA A 387 0.26 13.41 -12.96
CA ALA A 387 -1.14 13.82 -13.10
C ALA A 387 -2.16 12.85 -12.46
N ASN A 388 -1.85 11.56 -12.47
CA ASN A 388 -2.70 10.50 -11.93
C ASN A 388 -2.30 10.09 -10.50
N HIS A 389 -1.60 10.95 -9.75
CA HIS A 389 -1.05 10.62 -8.43
C HIS A 389 0.00 9.49 -8.47
N THR A 390 0.62 9.29 -9.62
CA THR A 390 1.76 8.38 -9.79
C THR A 390 2.97 8.99 -9.12
N TRP A 391 3.74 8.17 -8.41
CA TRP A 391 5.02 8.59 -7.87
C TRP A 391 6.07 8.43 -8.96
N LEU A 392 6.61 9.56 -9.42
CA LEU A 392 7.64 9.59 -10.47
C LEU A 392 9.04 9.58 -9.86
N TRP A 393 9.18 10.15 -8.67
CA TRP A 393 10.41 10.19 -7.88
C TRP A 393 10.07 10.49 -6.41
N TYR A 394 10.95 10.12 -5.48
CA TYR A 394 10.80 10.53 -4.08
C TYR A 394 12.16 10.70 -3.39
N ALA A 395 12.17 11.49 -2.31
CA ALA A 395 13.28 11.61 -1.38
C ALA A 395 12.80 11.40 0.06
N HIS A 396 13.58 10.66 0.84
CA HIS A 396 13.40 10.55 2.27
C HIS A 396 14.08 11.73 2.97
N LEU A 397 13.33 12.46 3.79
CA LEU A 397 13.80 13.65 4.50
C LEU A 397 14.29 13.35 5.93
N GLY A 398 14.19 12.09 6.37
CA GLY A 398 14.59 11.65 7.71
C GLY A 398 13.62 12.07 8.82
N GLU A 399 14.04 11.88 10.07
CA GLU A 399 13.32 12.36 11.28
C GLU A 399 13.93 13.68 11.77
N THR A 400 13.96 14.67 10.89
CA THR A 400 14.52 15.99 11.20
C THR A 400 13.44 16.91 11.77
N ALA A 401 13.85 17.93 12.53
CA ALA A 401 12.92 18.95 12.99
C ALA A 401 12.39 19.79 11.81
N ARG A 402 13.24 20.01 10.80
CA ARG A 402 13.00 20.87 9.63
C ARG A 402 13.09 20.08 8.33
N PRO A 403 12.12 19.21 8.02
CA PRO A 403 12.17 18.42 6.80
C PRO A 403 12.04 19.32 5.56
N GLY A 404 13.00 19.21 4.65
CA GLY A 404 12.95 19.94 3.40
C GLY A 404 14.15 19.72 2.50
N LEU A 405 14.03 20.22 1.28
CA LEU A 405 15.06 20.19 0.26
C LEU A 405 15.66 21.60 0.11
N HIS A 406 16.98 21.72 0.22
CA HIS A 406 17.69 22.98 0.13
C HIS A 406 18.61 22.99 -1.09
N LEU A 407 18.47 24.03 -1.94
CA LEU A 407 19.44 24.30 -3.00
C LEU A 407 20.38 25.37 -2.47
N ASP A 408 21.59 24.96 -2.11
CA ASP A 408 22.56 25.83 -1.43
C ASP A 408 23.19 26.84 -2.40
N GLU A 409 23.85 27.87 -1.86
CA GLU A 409 24.56 28.91 -2.62
C GLU A 409 25.73 28.35 -3.44
N ASP A 410 26.28 27.20 -3.04
CA ASP A 410 27.28 26.46 -3.81
C ASP A 410 26.69 25.70 -5.03
N GLY A 411 25.36 25.72 -5.19
CA GLY A 411 24.62 25.10 -6.27
C GLY A 411 24.36 23.60 -6.09
N MET A 412 24.66 23.04 -4.92
CA MET A 412 24.38 21.64 -4.63
C MET A 412 23.02 21.49 -3.94
N LEU A 413 22.28 20.46 -4.36
CA LEU A 413 20.96 20.13 -3.82
C LEU A 413 21.11 19.14 -2.65
N ARG A 414 20.59 19.48 -1.47
CA ARG A 414 20.75 18.70 -0.23
C ARG A 414 19.43 18.52 0.50
N VAL A 415 19.30 17.41 1.22
CA VAL A 415 18.27 17.24 2.25
C VAL A 415 18.71 18.05 3.47
N LEU A 416 17.81 18.82 4.07
CA LEU A 416 18.11 19.62 5.26
C LEU A 416 18.46 18.74 6.46
N ASP A 417 19.42 19.21 7.26
CA ASP A 417 19.94 18.54 8.46
C ASP A 417 20.43 17.10 8.20
N ASP A 418 20.71 16.75 6.94
CA ASP A 418 21.31 15.49 6.52
C ASP A 418 22.79 15.72 6.14
N GLU A 419 23.67 14.94 6.75
CA GLU A 419 25.12 14.96 6.52
C GLU A 419 25.54 14.08 5.33
N SER A 420 24.57 13.48 4.64
CA SER A 420 24.80 12.67 3.44
C SER A 420 25.31 13.49 2.25
N SER A 421 25.73 12.78 1.20
CA SER A 421 26.19 13.43 -0.03
C SER A 421 25.04 14.18 -0.71
N PRO A 422 25.31 15.33 -1.35
CA PRO A 422 24.29 16.06 -2.11
C PRO A 422 23.61 15.16 -3.14
N LEU A 423 22.31 15.37 -3.36
CA LEU A 423 21.53 14.64 -4.35
C LEU A 423 22.00 14.93 -5.78
N GLY A 424 22.44 16.16 -6.04
CA GLY A 424 22.93 16.59 -7.35
C GLY A 424 23.50 18.01 -7.34
N GLY A 425 24.10 18.41 -8.47
CA GLY A 425 24.71 19.73 -8.67
C GLY A 425 26.15 19.65 -9.20
N PRO A 426 26.84 20.79 -9.37
CA PRO A 426 26.37 22.15 -9.12
C PRO A 426 25.43 22.68 -10.22
N ALA A 427 24.41 23.43 -9.80
CA ALA A 427 23.34 23.99 -10.64
C ALA A 427 22.76 25.28 -10.04
N ASP A 428 21.92 26.00 -10.80
CA ASP A 428 21.36 27.31 -10.41
C ASP A 428 19.89 27.23 -9.96
N GLU A 429 19.14 26.28 -10.52
CA GLU A 429 17.74 26.07 -10.15
C GLU A 429 17.31 24.59 -10.25
N LEU A 430 16.44 24.18 -9.35
CA LEU A 430 15.64 22.96 -9.46
C LEU A 430 14.27 23.34 -10.03
N ARG A 431 13.84 22.67 -11.09
CA ARG A 431 12.60 22.97 -11.81
C ARG A 431 11.74 21.74 -11.98
N VAL A 432 10.45 21.89 -11.70
CA VAL A 432 9.42 20.88 -12.00
C VAL A 432 8.84 21.16 -13.38
N GLU A 433 8.93 20.17 -14.26
CA GLU A 433 8.34 20.17 -15.60
C GLU A 433 7.27 19.09 -15.70
N GLU A 434 6.63 18.96 -16.87
CA GLU A 434 5.66 17.89 -17.11
C GLU A 434 6.37 16.53 -17.05
N GLY A 435 6.04 15.72 -16.04
CA GLY A 435 6.53 14.35 -15.87
C GLY A 435 7.94 14.23 -15.27
N GLU A 436 8.60 15.33 -14.91
CA GLU A 436 9.96 15.27 -14.37
C GLU A 436 10.33 16.41 -13.42
N VAL A 437 11.35 16.18 -12.60
CA VAL A 437 12.06 17.20 -11.84
C VAL A 437 13.53 17.21 -12.27
N ILE A 438 14.00 18.40 -12.66
CA ILE A 438 15.35 18.60 -13.18
C ILE A 438 16.11 19.62 -12.36
N LEU A 439 17.41 19.41 -12.26
CA LEU A 439 18.35 20.37 -11.71
C LEU A 439 19.18 20.92 -12.87
N CYS A 440 19.14 22.23 -13.10
CA CYS A 440 19.73 22.85 -14.27
C CYS A 440 20.55 24.10 -13.96
N ARG A 441 21.55 24.34 -14.81
CA ARG A 441 22.38 25.55 -14.79
C ARG A 441 21.68 26.70 -15.51
N ALA A 442 22.16 27.92 -15.29
CA ALA A 442 21.61 29.13 -15.89
C ALA A 442 21.62 29.15 -17.43
N ASP A 443 22.45 28.34 -18.07
CA ASP A 443 22.49 28.16 -19.53
C ASP A 443 21.49 27.13 -20.06
N GLY A 444 20.72 26.48 -19.17
CA GLY A 444 19.74 25.45 -19.49
C GLY A 444 20.30 24.02 -19.46
N THR A 445 21.59 23.83 -19.16
CA THR A 445 22.19 22.49 -19.04
C THR A 445 21.58 21.74 -17.86
N VAL A 446 20.96 20.60 -18.12
CA VAL A 446 20.45 19.68 -17.10
C VAL A 446 21.59 18.82 -16.59
N VAL A 447 21.81 18.80 -15.28
CA VAL A 447 22.89 18.03 -14.63
C VAL A 447 22.38 16.89 -13.77
N TRP A 448 21.10 16.90 -13.42
CA TRP A 448 20.44 15.85 -12.65
C TRP A 448 18.95 15.83 -12.99
N ARG A 449 18.36 14.64 -13.02
CA ARG A 449 16.97 14.37 -13.41
C ARG A 449 16.43 13.20 -12.59
N ASN A 450 15.27 13.39 -11.95
CA ASN A 450 14.52 12.32 -11.27
C ASN A 450 15.36 11.38 -10.37
N GLY A 451 16.34 11.90 -9.63
CA GLY A 451 17.20 11.08 -8.77
C GLY A 451 18.60 10.81 -9.31
N GLU A 452 18.82 10.99 -10.62
CA GLU A 452 20.03 10.53 -11.28
C GLU A 452 20.83 11.67 -11.90
N ALA A 453 22.17 11.57 -11.84
CA ALA A 453 23.05 12.49 -12.53
C ALA A 453 22.95 12.28 -14.05
N VAL A 454 22.83 13.37 -14.81
CA VAL A 454 22.84 13.29 -16.28
C VAL A 454 24.30 13.26 -16.74
N ALA A 455 24.72 12.15 -17.34
CA ALA A 455 26.05 12.03 -17.93
C ALA A 455 26.24 13.09 -19.03
N GLU A 456 27.42 13.73 -19.07
CA GLU A 456 27.79 14.54 -20.24
C GLU A 456 27.75 13.63 -21.48
N PRO A 457 27.22 14.11 -22.63
CA PRO A 457 27.01 13.25 -23.78
C PRO A 457 28.35 12.78 -24.36
N THR A 458 28.83 11.62 -23.91
CA THR A 458 29.81 10.83 -24.63
C THR A 458 29.09 10.20 -25.81
N VAL A 459 29.40 10.70 -27.01
CA VAL A 459 28.91 10.18 -28.29
C VAL A 459 29.49 8.78 -28.51
N VAL A 460 28.83 7.78 -27.95
CA VAL A 460 28.75 6.44 -28.54
C VAL A 460 27.29 6.03 -28.32
N PRO A 461 26.45 5.94 -29.37
CA PRO A 461 25.21 5.23 -29.22
C PRO A 461 25.60 3.77 -29.04
N GLU A 462 25.55 3.28 -27.80
CA GLU A 462 25.34 1.85 -27.60
C GLU A 462 24.06 1.50 -28.35
N GLU A 463 24.13 0.50 -29.23
CA GLU A 463 22.91 -0.08 -29.76
C GLU A 463 22.06 -0.52 -28.57
N PRO A 464 20.75 -0.24 -28.54
CA PRO A 464 19.92 -0.63 -27.42
C PRO A 464 20.08 -2.14 -27.23
N ALA A 465 20.50 -2.54 -26.03
CA ALA A 465 20.62 -3.95 -25.66
C ALA A 465 19.30 -4.67 -25.98
N GLU A 466 19.40 -5.92 -26.44
CA GLU A 466 18.20 -6.72 -26.68
C GLU A 466 17.50 -6.96 -25.33
N ASP A 467 16.29 -6.43 -25.19
CA ASP A 467 15.47 -6.62 -24.00
C ASP A 467 14.63 -7.90 -24.14
N PHE A 468 14.98 -8.92 -23.35
CA PHE A 468 14.27 -10.20 -23.26
C PHE A 468 13.25 -10.25 -22.12
N GLU A 469 13.14 -9.19 -21.33
CA GLU A 469 12.41 -9.19 -20.05
C GLU A 469 11.18 -8.28 -20.05
N ALA A 470 11.14 -7.25 -20.92
CA ALA A 470 10.04 -6.27 -20.98
C ALA A 470 8.63 -6.89 -21.01
N TRP A 471 8.44 -8.00 -21.71
CA TRP A 471 7.14 -8.67 -21.76
C TRP A 471 6.77 -9.30 -20.41
N MET A 472 7.74 -9.83 -19.67
CA MET A 472 7.53 -10.41 -18.35
C MET A 472 7.37 -9.33 -17.29
N GLU A 473 8.14 -8.25 -17.36
CA GLU A 473 7.99 -7.08 -16.49
C GLU A 473 6.58 -6.50 -16.60
N GLU A 474 6.07 -6.31 -17.82
CA GLU A 474 4.71 -5.79 -18.04
C GLU A 474 3.61 -6.75 -17.56
N LEU A 475 3.87 -8.07 -17.59
CA LEU A 475 2.91 -9.12 -17.25
C LEU A 475 2.86 -9.40 -15.74
N THR A 476 4.02 -9.61 -15.10
CA THR A 476 4.15 -10.09 -13.71
C THR A 476 4.97 -9.17 -12.82
N GLY A 477 5.64 -8.14 -13.38
CA GLY A 477 6.62 -7.33 -12.65
C GLY A 477 7.88 -8.11 -12.24
N GLN A 478 8.11 -9.29 -12.82
CA GLN A 478 9.25 -10.18 -12.56
C GLN A 478 9.41 -10.64 -11.10
N VAL A 479 8.33 -10.69 -10.32
CA VAL A 479 8.42 -11.06 -8.88
C VAL A 479 8.56 -12.57 -8.68
N SER A 480 7.72 -13.38 -9.32
CA SER A 480 7.85 -14.85 -9.41
C SER A 480 7.05 -15.41 -10.57
N TYR A 481 7.58 -16.43 -11.26
CA TYR A 481 6.95 -17.01 -12.44
C TYR A 481 7.49 -18.41 -12.78
N CYS A 482 6.70 -19.18 -13.53
CA CYS A 482 7.22 -20.22 -14.42
C CYS A 482 6.79 -19.90 -15.85
N ALA A 483 7.74 -19.72 -16.75
CA ALA A 483 7.51 -19.51 -18.17
C ALA A 483 7.93 -20.76 -18.94
N THR A 484 7.06 -21.27 -19.80
CA THR A 484 7.34 -22.43 -20.66
C THR A 484 6.97 -22.13 -22.10
N VAL A 485 7.92 -22.28 -23.02
CA VAL A 485 7.65 -22.24 -24.46
C VAL A 485 7.50 -23.67 -24.96
N VAL A 486 6.33 -23.98 -25.51
CA VAL A 486 6.02 -25.28 -26.12
C VAL A 486 5.95 -25.11 -27.64
N HIS A 487 6.77 -25.88 -28.37
CA HIS A 487 6.82 -25.80 -29.82
C HIS A 487 5.62 -26.48 -30.48
N ASP A 488 5.20 -25.97 -31.65
CA ASP A 488 4.17 -26.56 -32.52
C ASP A 488 2.90 -27.02 -31.79
N THR A 489 2.47 -26.24 -30.80
CA THR A 489 1.37 -26.59 -29.90
C THR A 489 0.43 -25.41 -29.75
N THR A 490 -0.87 -25.69 -29.64
CA THR A 490 -1.90 -24.65 -29.38
C THR A 490 -2.05 -24.35 -27.90
N PRO A 491 -2.52 -23.15 -27.51
CA PRO A 491 -2.72 -22.79 -26.11
C PRO A 491 -3.56 -23.80 -25.30
N ASP A 492 -4.70 -24.25 -25.83
CA ASP A 492 -5.59 -25.22 -25.16
C ASP A 492 -4.91 -26.59 -24.93
N GLU A 493 -4.13 -27.04 -25.92
CA GLU A 493 -3.42 -28.30 -25.84
C GLU A 493 -2.28 -28.21 -24.82
N ALA A 494 -1.53 -27.10 -24.79
CA ALA A 494 -0.48 -26.87 -23.79
C ALA A 494 -1.05 -26.88 -22.38
N LEU A 495 -2.17 -26.17 -22.13
CA LEU A 495 -2.85 -26.17 -20.83
C LEU A 495 -3.36 -27.56 -20.44
N THR A 496 -3.93 -28.31 -21.39
CA THR A 496 -4.40 -29.68 -21.13
C THR A 496 -3.24 -30.60 -20.77
N ARG A 497 -2.09 -30.48 -21.44
CA ARG A 497 -0.85 -31.23 -21.13
C ARG A 497 -0.27 -30.86 -19.76
N LEU A 498 -0.47 -29.62 -19.31
CA LEU A 498 -0.11 -29.16 -17.96
C LEU A 498 -1.04 -29.70 -16.86
N GLY A 499 -2.17 -30.31 -17.24
CA GLY A 499 -3.15 -30.87 -16.30
C GLY A 499 -4.43 -30.04 -16.12
N ALA A 500 -4.67 -29.06 -16.98
CA ALA A 500 -5.95 -28.34 -17.00
C ALA A 500 -7.13 -29.25 -17.37
N ASP A 501 -8.28 -29.06 -16.71
CA ASP A 501 -9.56 -29.57 -17.22
C ASP A 501 -9.97 -28.72 -18.44
N PRO A 502 -10.14 -29.31 -19.64
CA PRO A 502 -10.55 -28.57 -20.82
C PRO A 502 -11.86 -27.79 -20.66
N ALA A 503 -12.77 -28.24 -19.78
CA ALA A 503 -14.01 -27.52 -19.48
C ALA A 503 -13.79 -26.22 -18.66
N GLY A 504 -12.65 -26.11 -17.98
CA GLY A 504 -12.25 -24.95 -17.19
C GLY A 504 -11.45 -23.89 -17.96
N ILE A 505 -11.02 -24.18 -19.19
CA ILE A 505 -10.20 -23.25 -20.00
C ILE A 505 -11.06 -22.11 -20.54
N ARG A 506 -10.72 -20.89 -20.14
CA ARG A 506 -11.40 -19.64 -20.49
C ARG A 506 -10.55 -18.83 -21.48
N THR A 507 -11.20 -17.92 -22.21
CA THR A 507 -10.53 -16.89 -23.03
C THR A 507 -10.62 -15.56 -22.32
N GLY A 508 -9.52 -14.80 -22.28
CA GLY A 508 -9.48 -13.44 -21.77
C GLY A 508 -8.04 -12.96 -21.65
N THR A 509 -7.76 -12.04 -20.76
CA THR A 509 -6.43 -11.48 -20.52
C THR A 509 -5.79 -12.05 -19.26
N TRP A 510 -4.50 -11.76 -19.04
CA TRP A 510 -3.83 -12.02 -17.76
C TRP A 510 -4.59 -11.41 -16.56
N ASN A 511 -5.14 -10.20 -16.73
CA ASN A 511 -5.92 -9.54 -15.68
C ASN A 511 -7.27 -10.24 -15.42
N ASP A 512 -7.88 -10.84 -16.45
CA ASP A 512 -9.09 -11.65 -16.29
C ASP A 512 -8.80 -12.93 -15.53
N LEU A 513 -7.64 -13.57 -15.75
CA LEU A 513 -7.18 -14.73 -14.96
C LEU A 513 -7.09 -14.39 -13.47
N HIS A 514 -6.41 -13.30 -13.10
CA HIS A 514 -6.31 -12.88 -11.71
C HIS A 514 -7.67 -12.51 -11.11
N THR A 515 -8.50 -11.76 -11.85
CA THR A 515 -9.85 -11.40 -11.42
C THR A 515 -10.72 -12.65 -11.20
N GLN A 516 -10.59 -13.64 -12.06
CA GLN A 516 -11.31 -14.90 -11.95
C GLN A 516 -10.77 -15.75 -10.79
N SER A 517 -9.48 -15.70 -10.50
CA SER A 517 -8.88 -16.33 -9.33
C SER A 517 -9.47 -15.82 -8.03
N GLU A 518 -9.71 -14.51 -7.96
CA GLU A 518 -10.39 -13.86 -6.84
C GLU A 518 -11.85 -14.29 -6.70
N ILE A 519 -12.56 -14.45 -7.82
CA ILE A 519 -13.95 -14.96 -7.84
C ILE A 519 -14.00 -16.42 -7.38
N ASP A 520 -13.10 -17.26 -7.87
CA ASP A 520 -13.03 -18.70 -7.55
C ASP A 520 -12.45 -18.93 -6.14
N GLY A 521 -11.93 -17.89 -5.49
CA GLY A 521 -11.31 -17.92 -4.16
C GLY A 521 -10.06 -18.78 -4.15
N ALA A 522 -9.27 -18.76 -5.23
CA ALA A 522 -8.12 -19.63 -5.39
C ALA A 522 -7.08 -19.36 -4.29
N GLY A 523 -6.62 -20.42 -3.64
CA GLY A 523 -5.62 -20.33 -2.58
C GLY A 523 -4.21 -20.20 -3.13
N VAL A 524 -3.23 -19.99 -2.24
CA VAL A 524 -1.79 -20.00 -2.60
C VAL A 524 -1.29 -21.33 -3.17
N GLU A 525 -2.03 -22.42 -2.94
CA GLU A 525 -1.72 -23.74 -3.51
C GLU A 525 -2.26 -23.88 -4.95
N ASP A 526 -3.25 -23.07 -5.35
CA ASP A 526 -3.85 -23.14 -6.69
C ASP A 526 -2.97 -22.40 -7.71
N VAL A 527 -2.72 -23.02 -8.86
CA VAL A 527 -1.83 -22.48 -9.90
C VAL A 527 -2.65 -21.72 -10.94
N ARG A 528 -2.39 -20.42 -11.05
CA ARG A 528 -2.97 -19.55 -12.09
C ARG A 528 -2.09 -19.63 -13.32
N VAL A 529 -2.65 -20.02 -14.47
CA VAL A 529 -1.88 -20.21 -15.69
C VAL A 529 -2.57 -19.60 -16.91
N ALA A 530 -1.80 -18.89 -17.73
CA ALA A 530 -2.21 -18.37 -19.02
C ALA A 530 -1.31 -18.92 -20.13
N ALA A 531 -1.89 -19.20 -21.30
CA ALA A 531 -1.22 -19.65 -22.50
C ALA A 531 -1.49 -18.66 -23.64
N PHE A 532 -0.41 -18.13 -24.20
CA PHE A 532 -0.38 -17.12 -25.25
C PHE A 532 0.12 -17.76 -26.55
N ALA A 533 -0.53 -17.43 -27.67
CA ALA A 533 -0.11 -17.91 -28.97
C ALA A 533 1.11 -17.12 -29.47
N LEU A 534 2.20 -17.82 -29.81
CA LEU A 534 3.42 -17.27 -30.41
C LEU A 534 3.66 -17.88 -31.79
N GLY A 535 2.81 -17.51 -32.75
CA GLY A 535 2.82 -18.11 -34.08
C GLY A 535 2.43 -19.61 -34.01
N PRO A 536 3.32 -20.55 -34.40
CA PRO A 536 3.07 -21.98 -34.23
C PRO A 536 3.34 -22.48 -32.80
N HIS A 537 4.00 -21.68 -31.97
CA HIS A 537 4.38 -22.05 -30.60
C HIS A 537 3.37 -21.49 -29.59
N THR A 538 3.44 -21.98 -28.36
CA THR A 538 2.68 -21.45 -27.22
C THR A 538 3.64 -21.05 -26.11
N LEU A 539 3.45 -19.86 -25.55
CA LEU A 539 4.06 -19.45 -24.30
C LEU A 539 3.05 -19.66 -23.16
N VAL A 540 3.39 -20.52 -22.22
CA VAL A 540 2.64 -20.75 -20.99
C VAL A 540 3.32 -19.97 -19.87
N VAL A 541 2.57 -19.17 -19.13
CA VAL A 541 3.06 -18.44 -17.96
C VAL A 541 2.20 -18.80 -16.77
N GLU A 542 2.85 -19.27 -15.71
CA GLU A 542 2.25 -19.54 -14.40
C GLU A 542 2.61 -18.42 -13.42
N ASP A 543 1.60 -17.82 -12.78
CA ASP A 543 1.80 -16.87 -11.68
C ASP A 543 2.15 -17.64 -10.41
N ASN A 544 3.40 -17.49 -9.97
CA ASN A 544 3.95 -18.18 -8.79
C ASN A 544 3.78 -19.73 -8.82
N GLY A 545 3.73 -20.33 -10.01
CA GLY A 545 3.62 -21.78 -10.23
C GLY A 545 4.96 -22.45 -10.55
N LEU A 546 4.99 -23.79 -10.53
CA LEU A 546 6.17 -24.62 -10.82
C LEU A 546 5.83 -25.81 -11.73
N LEU A 547 4.60 -25.90 -12.25
CA LEU A 547 4.13 -27.12 -12.94
C LEU A 547 4.93 -27.37 -14.22
N GLY A 548 5.29 -26.33 -14.96
CA GLY A 548 6.04 -26.41 -16.21
C GLY A 548 7.45 -27.01 -16.06
N ILE A 549 8.07 -26.86 -14.89
CA ILE A 549 9.35 -27.53 -14.58
C ILE A 549 9.13 -29.05 -14.46
N GLY A 550 8.08 -29.47 -13.76
CA GLY A 550 7.76 -30.87 -13.48
C GLY A 550 6.93 -31.61 -14.54
N SER A 551 6.59 -30.96 -15.67
CA SER A 551 5.63 -31.49 -16.66
C SER A 551 6.28 -31.79 -18.02
N PRO A 552 7.06 -32.88 -18.13
CA PRO A 552 7.65 -33.26 -19.42
C PRO A 552 6.58 -33.60 -20.47
N ALA A 553 5.34 -33.91 -20.05
CA ALA A 553 4.20 -34.11 -20.93
C ALA A 553 3.90 -32.91 -21.87
N LEU A 554 4.34 -31.69 -21.51
CA LEU A 554 4.24 -30.52 -22.38
C LEU A 554 4.93 -30.73 -23.73
N SER A 555 6.04 -31.47 -23.75
CA SER A 555 6.86 -31.70 -24.95
C SER A 555 6.42 -32.90 -25.80
N GLN A 556 5.28 -33.53 -25.53
CA GLN A 556 4.85 -34.71 -26.29
C GLN A 556 4.74 -34.43 -27.80
N GLY A 557 5.55 -35.11 -28.62
CA GLY A 557 5.61 -34.92 -30.07
C GLY A 557 6.32 -33.65 -30.52
N THR A 558 7.07 -32.98 -29.63
CA THR A 558 7.72 -31.68 -29.84
C THR A 558 8.85 -31.48 -28.81
N PHE A 559 9.24 -30.23 -28.54
CA PHE A 559 10.06 -29.87 -27.40
C PHE A 559 9.47 -28.68 -26.63
N ALA A 560 9.84 -28.56 -25.35
CA ALA A 560 9.44 -27.47 -24.48
C ALA A 560 10.63 -26.98 -23.63
N VAL A 561 10.72 -25.68 -23.41
CA VAL A 561 11.75 -25.05 -22.59
C VAL A 561 11.05 -24.32 -21.45
N SER A 562 11.39 -24.63 -20.21
CA SER A 562 10.79 -24.03 -19.02
C SER A 562 11.86 -23.31 -18.19
N ASN A 563 11.54 -22.11 -17.73
CA ASN A 563 12.32 -21.35 -16.77
C ASN A 563 11.42 -20.90 -15.62
N TYR A 564 11.89 -21.06 -14.40
CA TYR A 564 11.21 -20.65 -13.18
C TYR A 564 12.11 -19.74 -12.36
N SER A 565 11.49 -18.76 -11.71
CA SER A 565 12.11 -17.92 -10.69
C SER A 565 11.16 -17.72 -9.51
N SER A 566 11.66 -17.94 -8.29
CA SER A 566 10.93 -17.73 -7.03
C SER A 566 11.24 -16.39 -6.38
N VAL A 567 10.36 -15.97 -5.45
CA VAL A 567 10.62 -14.79 -4.60
C VAL A 567 11.84 -14.92 -3.70
N ASN A 568 12.36 -16.14 -3.51
CA ASN A 568 13.58 -16.42 -2.75
C ASN A 568 14.83 -16.54 -3.66
N ALA A 569 14.69 -16.16 -4.94
CA ALA A 569 15.71 -16.30 -5.98
C ALA A 569 16.10 -17.77 -6.28
N ASP A 570 15.19 -18.73 -6.05
CA ASP A 570 15.39 -20.09 -6.56
C ASP A 570 15.06 -20.10 -8.06
N THR A 571 15.99 -20.57 -8.88
CA THR A 571 15.80 -20.65 -10.34
C THR A 571 15.90 -22.07 -10.85
N TYR A 572 15.01 -22.45 -11.76
CA TYR A 572 15.08 -23.74 -12.47
C TYR A 572 15.01 -23.51 -13.96
N PHE A 573 15.90 -24.14 -14.72
CA PHE A 573 15.83 -24.17 -16.18
C PHE A 573 15.86 -25.62 -16.67
N VAL A 574 14.84 -26.02 -17.43
CA VAL A 574 14.73 -27.39 -17.95
C VAL A 574 14.28 -27.40 -19.41
N VAL A 575 14.79 -28.37 -20.16
CA VAL A 575 14.36 -28.65 -21.54
C VAL A 575 13.78 -30.05 -21.59
N HIS A 576 12.56 -30.15 -22.09
CA HIS A 576 11.84 -31.41 -22.30
C HIS A 576 11.72 -31.71 -23.79
N ARG A 577 11.88 -32.96 -24.20
CA ARG A 577 11.64 -33.43 -25.57
C ARG A 577 10.89 -34.75 -25.55
N ASP A 578 9.80 -34.83 -26.31
CA ASP A 578 8.97 -36.04 -26.44
C ASP A 578 8.60 -36.73 -25.11
N GLY A 579 8.33 -35.94 -24.06
CA GLY A 579 7.95 -36.48 -22.76
C GLY A 579 9.10 -36.83 -21.81
N GLU A 580 10.35 -36.49 -22.15
CA GLU A 580 11.52 -36.71 -21.30
C GLU A 580 12.31 -35.42 -21.06
N THR A 581 12.89 -35.28 -19.86
CA THR A 581 13.85 -34.20 -19.55
C THR A 581 15.18 -34.48 -20.24
N VAL A 582 15.60 -33.60 -21.14
CA VAL A 582 16.86 -33.72 -21.90
C VAL A 582 17.94 -32.73 -21.46
N ALA A 583 17.55 -31.65 -20.77
CA ALA A 583 18.46 -30.74 -20.08
C ALA A 583 17.84 -30.30 -18.75
N ASP A 584 18.67 -30.20 -17.71
CA ASP A 584 18.31 -29.68 -16.40
C ASP A 584 19.50 -28.86 -15.87
N HIS A 585 19.29 -27.55 -15.79
CA HIS A 585 20.24 -26.55 -15.30
C HIS A 585 19.63 -25.85 -14.08
N SER A 586 19.30 -26.64 -13.07
CA SER A 586 18.91 -26.21 -11.72
C SER A 586 20.03 -26.42 -10.72
N ASP A 587 19.82 -26.06 -9.45
CA ASP A 587 20.78 -26.27 -8.34
C ASP A 587 21.35 -27.71 -8.25
N ASN A 588 20.63 -28.72 -8.77
CA ASN A 588 21.07 -30.11 -8.81
C ASN A 588 21.35 -30.64 -10.23
N GLY A 589 21.36 -29.73 -11.21
CA GLY A 589 21.50 -30.00 -12.64
C GLY A 589 22.94 -30.04 -13.14
N SER A 590 23.10 -30.00 -14.47
CA SER A 590 24.42 -30.04 -15.13
C SER A 590 25.05 -28.66 -15.22
N GLU A 591 26.35 -28.56 -14.91
CA GLU A 591 27.17 -27.35 -15.15
C GLU A 591 27.60 -27.19 -16.62
N GLU A 592 27.42 -28.22 -17.45
CA GLU A 592 27.75 -28.18 -18.89
C GLU A 592 26.48 -28.22 -19.74
N PRO A 593 26.38 -27.45 -20.84
CA PRO A 593 25.24 -27.50 -21.75
C PRO A 593 25.06 -28.92 -22.30
N THR A 594 23.83 -29.43 -22.25
CA THR A 594 23.54 -30.85 -22.50
C THR A 594 22.84 -31.11 -23.84
N THR A 595 22.41 -30.05 -24.53
CA THR A 595 21.69 -30.13 -25.81
C THR A 595 22.19 -29.08 -26.80
N PRO A 596 22.12 -29.34 -28.12
CA PRO A 596 22.56 -28.38 -29.15
C PRO A 596 21.84 -27.04 -29.08
N GLU A 597 20.57 -27.03 -28.66
CA GLU A 597 19.78 -25.80 -28.52
C GLU A 597 20.31 -24.91 -27.38
N VAL A 598 20.65 -25.51 -26.23
CA VAL A 598 21.27 -24.79 -25.11
C VAL A 598 22.69 -24.34 -25.48
N GLU A 599 23.49 -25.20 -26.12
CA GLU A 599 24.83 -24.82 -26.60
C GLU A 599 24.78 -23.58 -27.53
N ALA A 600 23.82 -23.55 -28.46
CA ALA A 600 23.64 -22.42 -29.37
C ALA A 600 23.19 -21.14 -28.65
N ALA A 601 22.32 -21.27 -27.64
CA ALA A 601 21.86 -20.14 -26.82
C ALA A 601 23.02 -19.54 -26.01
N MET A 602 23.78 -20.38 -25.30
CA MET A 602 24.95 -19.99 -24.52
C MET A 602 25.99 -19.26 -25.37
N ALA A 603 26.28 -19.81 -26.57
CA ALA A 603 27.20 -19.18 -27.52
C ALA A 603 26.73 -17.80 -28.00
N ALA A 604 25.42 -17.60 -28.13
CA ALA A 604 24.84 -16.32 -28.53
C ALA A 604 24.85 -15.28 -27.39
N MET A 605 24.71 -15.73 -26.13
CA MET A 605 24.82 -14.90 -24.92
C MET A 605 26.29 -14.56 -24.59
N GLY A 606 27.24 -15.33 -25.13
CA GLY A 606 28.65 -15.21 -24.74
C GLY A 606 28.91 -15.71 -23.32
N SER A 607 28.07 -16.62 -22.81
CA SER A 607 28.22 -17.28 -21.53
C SER A 607 28.72 -18.71 -21.72
N ASP A 608 29.52 -19.19 -20.78
CA ASP A 608 30.07 -20.55 -20.76
C ASP A 608 29.47 -21.40 -19.62
N ASP A 609 28.62 -20.82 -18.75
CA ASP A 609 28.02 -21.47 -17.58
C ASP A 609 26.48 -21.37 -17.64
N PRO A 610 25.77 -22.46 -18.01
CA PRO A 610 24.33 -22.44 -18.14
C PRO A 610 23.59 -22.33 -16.79
N LEU A 611 24.22 -22.66 -15.66
CA LEU A 611 23.60 -22.44 -14.35
C LEU A 611 23.62 -20.95 -13.97
N ASP A 612 24.76 -20.30 -14.18
CA ASP A 612 24.88 -18.86 -13.95
C ASP A 612 23.96 -18.08 -14.91
N ALA A 613 23.90 -18.47 -16.19
CA ALA A 613 22.98 -17.88 -17.16
C ALA A 613 21.50 -18.14 -16.80
N ALA A 614 21.14 -19.31 -16.28
CA ALA A 614 19.78 -19.59 -15.83
C ALA A 614 19.38 -18.75 -14.60
N PHE A 615 20.35 -18.40 -13.76
CA PHE A 615 20.15 -17.59 -12.57
C PHE A 615 20.11 -16.08 -12.87
N GLN A 616 21.02 -15.57 -13.69
CA GLN A 616 21.13 -14.14 -14.02
C GLN A 616 20.19 -13.74 -15.16
N ASP A 617 20.12 -14.54 -16.22
CA ASP A 617 19.54 -14.19 -17.52
C ASP A 617 18.55 -15.28 -18.02
N GLY A 618 17.81 -15.89 -17.10
CA GLY A 618 17.00 -17.09 -17.37
C GLY A 618 15.95 -16.93 -18.47
N LEU A 619 15.36 -15.75 -18.64
CA LEU A 619 14.41 -15.44 -19.71
C LEU A 619 15.09 -15.31 -21.08
N GLU A 620 16.28 -14.73 -21.14
CA GLU A 620 17.09 -14.68 -22.37
C GLU A 620 17.48 -16.10 -22.79
N LEU A 621 17.98 -16.90 -21.84
CA LEU A 621 18.35 -18.30 -22.07
C LEU A 621 17.15 -19.11 -22.59
N LEU A 622 15.95 -18.92 -22.00
CA LEU A 622 14.71 -19.54 -22.46
C LEU A 622 14.36 -19.12 -23.89
N CYS A 623 14.37 -17.82 -24.19
CA CYS A 623 13.98 -17.30 -25.49
C CYS A 623 14.93 -17.78 -26.59
N ARG A 624 16.25 -17.76 -26.33
CA ARG A 624 17.27 -18.20 -27.28
C ARG A 624 17.24 -19.72 -27.48
N THR A 625 17.08 -20.51 -26.42
CA THR A 625 16.98 -21.98 -26.52
C THR A 625 15.73 -22.40 -27.29
N ALA A 626 14.59 -21.73 -27.04
CA ALA A 626 13.35 -21.99 -27.74
C ALA A 626 13.28 -21.33 -29.13
N GLY A 627 14.21 -20.42 -29.48
CA GLY A 627 14.19 -19.71 -30.74
C GLY A 627 12.98 -18.79 -30.93
N VAL A 628 12.46 -18.21 -29.84
CA VAL A 628 11.32 -17.29 -29.85
C VAL A 628 11.69 -15.91 -29.34
N ARG A 629 10.85 -14.91 -29.63
CA ARG A 629 11.00 -13.55 -29.11
C ARG A 629 9.64 -12.96 -28.74
N PRO A 630 9.11 -13.30 -27.55
CA PRO A 630 7.86 -12.73 -27.07
C PRO A 630 7.99 -11.21 -26.93
N THR A 631 6.90 -10.51 -27.21
CA THR A 631 6.79 -9.06 -27.05
C THR A 631 5.69 -8.72 -26.04
N VAL A 632 5.70 -7.49 -25.54
CA VAL A 632 4.62 -6.96 -24.69
C VAL A 632 3.24 -7.15 -25.36
N ALA A 633 3.15 -6.99 -26.69
CA ALA A 633 1.88 -7.16 -27.41
C ALA A 633 1.38 -8.61 -27.39
N ASP A 634 2.29 -9.59 -27.35
CA ASP A 634 1.92 -11.01 -27.33
C ASP A 634 1.28 -11.42 -26.00
N VAL A 635 1.66 -10.77 -24.89
CA VAL A 635 1.21 -11.14 -23.54
C VAL A 635 0.15 -10.19 -22.94
N THR A 636 -0.05 -9.02 -23.54
CA THR A 636 -1.12 -8.08 -23.15
C THR A 636 -2.45 -8.33 -23.88
N GLY A 637 -2.42 -9.19 -24.91
CA GLY A 637 -3.57 -9.56 -25.72
C GLY A 637 -4.43 -10.68 -25.13
N GLU A 638 -5.17 -11.35 -26.01
CA GLU A 638 -6.00 -12.51 -25.68
C GLU A 638 -5.13 -13.74 -25.35
N ALA A 639 -5.45 -14.39 -24.25
CA ALA A 639 -4.85 -15.63 -23.76
C ALA A 639 -5.94 -16.68 -23.50
N ARG A 640 -5.52 -17.95 -23.49
CA ARG A 640 -6.31 -19.04 -22.92
C ARG A 640 -5.82 -19.26 -21.50
N PHE A 641 -6.69 -19.28 -20.51
CA PHE A 641 -6.27 -19.35 -19.11
C PHE A 641 -7.13 -20.31 -18.29
N THR A 642 -6.57 -20.79 -17.18
CA THR A 642 -7.27 -21.61 -16.21
C THR A 642 -6.62 -21.46 -14.83
N ILE A 643 -7.31 -21.95 -13.79
CA ILE A 643 -6.77 -22.12 -12.44
C ILE A 643 -6.73 -23.63 -12.18
N ILE A 644 -5.53 -24.18 -12.01
CA ILE A 644 -5.32 -25.59 -11.72
C ILE A 644 -5.27 -25.74 -10.20
N ALA A 645 -6.24 -26.45 -9.62
CA ALA A 645 -6.26 -26.67 -8.18
C ALA A 645 -5.07 -27.53 -7.75
N ALA A 646 -4.46 -27.20 -6.62
CA ALA A 646 -3.53 -28.15 -5.99
C ALA A 646 -4.26 -29.45 -5.62
N PRO A 647 -3.58 -30.61 -5.73
CA PRO A 647 -4.14 -31.90 -5.38
C PRO A 647 -4.51 -32.06 -3.89
#